data_AF-A0A1F6KBE6-F1
#
_entry.id   AF-A0A1F6KBE6-F1
#
_cell.length_a   1.000
_cell.length_b   1.000
_cell.length_c   1.000
_cell.angle_alpha   90.00
_cell.angle_beta   90.00
_cell.angle_gamma   90.00
#
_symmetry.space_group_name_H-M   'P 1'
#
loop_
_entity.id
_entity.type
_entity.pdbx_description
1 polymer ?
#
loop_
_entity_poly.entity_id
_entity_poly.type
_entity_poly.pdbx_seq_one_letter_code
_entity_poly.pdbx_strand_id
1 'polypeptide(L)'
;MMLKYRSTIVLILLISFSLSFSLVLFANRTFISKKNSSPELSFVVLGHIYPQINTDGFDLALEKIVDLKPDFIIFTGDMVKNGTLQEWDLLEEKLKVTKIPYYFVPGNHDVGSSNSRNLFIKRFNKLYFSFVKQNNLFVTLSTTNEDYKKIKTGENGRVIMGGYEVDKGQVNYFKNALQNSKQYKNVFIFTHHPLWLEHISTDISKTNQIYDFNKWNREIEPLLPPNAFIWAGDGYSYAKSTDKRNITRIINGFPMTSDPVSGRLIFSYVKVFKDKVVEEPVELHNYKTKIQINSPLIKKTNLPVYQLLVDKKNRKKLDENLPYVSPDKNDDWFNKQPMSESSKKYVNATFIYQNKVYDVNVRYRGDFANHWRYPQKSWVIRFTQEDSFYGTNKLKLFISSDRYYFADAFHNYRARKLGLLPPDTRFVLLFVNNDFAGVYYQIEDWDKKYLETKQRISDSDFLTTINNNIDISWFETITANMNFWEKNTKDPHLQSNFAFLDYTFNLLKNYRAIEIEQKIFDILDEDSFYSWHIHSVLSKDHHQNDYENLRLYFNNTKGKFELIPWDVEINKYKERDSITPINNIFSRALLMSKKIRHKRNILLWNYLNSNHIVDDLAYYDKIVSEVNEFIEADLQKVHSNTQYHKIVGNIRKTIVNNANYLKEILSEGEIQATKEGRILKVTIKSESDYSILKFPCLNKGQLTYNNNLGGDLEEYSNFKIYNVEDLPVFWSNYIQVDKVYDSYYSLEKTTYNFILDSNLMSCVNEIVFKNNVTGGVKVVKL
;
A
#
# COMPACT_ATOMS: atom_id res chain seq x y z
N MET A 1 16.56 -58.37 -32.36
CA MET A 1 15.08 -58.38 -32.45
C MET A 1 14.42 -57.09 -31.92
N MET A 2 14.95 -56.44 -30.87
CA MET A 2 14.38 -55.19 -30.30
C MET A 2 14.52 -53.90 -31.14
N LEU A 3 15.38 -53.85 -32.17
CA LEU A 3 15.54 -52.66 -33.03
C LEU A 3 14.45 -52.52 -34.12
N LYS A 4 13.75 -53.61 -34.49
CA LYS A 4 12.73 -53.60 -35.55
C LYS A 4 11.38 -53.01 -35.13
N TYR A 5 11.14 -52.87 -33.82
CA TYR A 5 9.85 -52.40 -33.29
C TYR A 5 9.84 -50.92 -32.89
N ARG A 6 11.02 -50.29 -32.72
CA ARG A 6 11.10 -48.86 -32.34
C ARG A 6 10.56 -47.95 -33.44
N SER A 7 10.91 -48.22 -34.70
CA SER A 7 10.45 -47.42 -35.84
C SER A 7 8.93 -47.53 -36.02
N THR A 8 8.37 -48.72 -35.80
CA THR A 8 6.93 -48.98 -35.91
C THR A 8 6.15 -48.32 -34.78
N ILE A 9 6.67 -48.35 -33.54
CA ILE A 9 6.03 -47.70 -32.39
C ILE A 9 6.06 -46.17 -32.53
N VAL A 10 7.17 -45.59 -33.00
CA VAL A 10 7.26 -44.14 -33.26
C VAL A 10 6.30 -43.72 -34.38
N LEU A 11 6.18 -44.54 -35.43
CA LEU A 11 5.23 -44.29 -36.52
C LEU A 11 3.77 -44.38 -36.04
N ILE A 12 3.43 -45.36 -35.20
CA ILE A 12 2.10 -45.50 -34.61
C ILE A 12 1.78 -44.31 -33.69
N LEU A 13 2.73 -43.85 -32.89
CA LEU A 13 2.54 -42.68 -32.01
C LEU A 13 2.36 -41.41 -32.83
N LEU A 14 3.15 -41.19 -33.89
CA LEU A 14 3.00 -40.04 -34.79
C LEU A 14 1.65 -40.08 -35.54
N ILE A 15 1.22 -41.25 -36.00
CA ILE A 15 -0.10 -41.44 -36.62
C ILE A 15 -1.19 -41.16 -35.59
N SER A 16 -1.11 -41.68 -34.36
CA SER A 16 -2.09 -41.40 -33.31
C SER A 16 -2.16 -39.93 -32.93
N PHE A 17 -1.01 -39.23 -32.91
CA PHE A 17 -0.93 -37.80 -32.59
C PHE A 17 -1.50 -36.95 -33.72
N SER A 18 -1.24 -37.34 -34.98
CA SER A 18 -1.82 -36.68 -36.15
C SER A 18 -3.33 -36.91 -36.26
N LEU A 19 -3.83 -38.10 -35.91
CA LEU A 19 -5.26 -38.40 -35.88
C LEU A 19 -5.98 -37.68 -34.73
N SER A 20 -5.39 -37.62 -33.53
CA SER A 20 -5.96 -36.88 -32.40
C SER A 20 -5.91 -35.36 -32.64
N PHE A 21 -4.85 -34.82 -33.24
CA PHE A 21 -4.77 -33.42 -33.64
C PHE A 21 -5.77 -33.09 -34.76
N SER A 22 -5.96 -34.00 -35.72
CA SER A 22 -6.98 -33.86 -36.77
C SER A 22 -8.40 -33.95 -36.20
N LEU A 23 -8.66 -34.83 -35.23
CA LEU A 23 -9.93 -34.93 -34.50
C LEU A 23 -10.21 -33.68 -33.66
N VAL A 24 -9.19 -33.08 -33.04
CA VAL A 24 -9.34 -31.79 -32.33
C VAL A 24 -9.58 -30.64 -33.29
N LEU A 25 -8.94 -30.63 -34.46
CA LEU A 25 -9.21 -29.65 -35.52
C LEU A 25 -10.59 -29.85 -36.16
N PHE A 26 -11.06 -31.09 -36.29
CA PHE A 26 -12.39 -31.43 -36.81
C PHE A 26 -13.49 -31.17 -35.77
N ALA A 27 -13.22 -31.43 -34.49
CA ALA A 27 -14.08 -31.08 -33.37
C ALA A 27 -14.17 -29.55 -33.22
N ASN A 28 -13.05 -28.82 -33.32
CA ASN A 28 -13.07 -27.35 -33.38
C ASN A 28 -13.74 -26.83 -34.64
N ARG A 29 -13.57 -27.44 -35.82
CA ARG A 29 -14.31 -27.05 -37.04
C ARG A 29 -15.80 -27.33 -36.93
N THR A 30 -16.21 -28.43 -36.31
CA THR A 30 -17.64 -28.75 -36.10
C THR A 30 -18.27 -27.92 -34.97
N PHE A 31 -17.50 -27.48 -33.97
CA PHE A 31 -17.94 -26.52 -32.95
C PHE A 31 -18.00 -25.07 -33.48
N ILE A 32 -17.02 -24.65 -34.30
CA ILE A 32 -16.98 -23.32 -34.93
C ILE A 32 -17.96 -23.22 -36.12
N SER A 33 -18.33 -24.36 -36.72
CA SER A 33 -19.38 -24.47 -37.75
C SER A 33 -20.81 -24.47 -37.19
N LYS A 34 -21.01 -24.36 -35.86
CA LYS A 34 -22.34 -24.15 -35.29
C LYS A 34 -22.78 -22.68 -35.46
N LYS A 35 -22.94 -22.28 -36.73
CA LYS A 35 -23.80 -21.19 -37.22
C LYS A 35 -23.77 -19.91 -36.35
N ASN A 36 -22.72 -19.10 -36.48
CA ASN A 36 -22.81 -17.68 -36.20
C ASN A 36 -23.71 -17.02 -37.26
N SER A 37 -25.02 -17.23 -37.16
CA SER A 37 -25.99 -16.38 -37.86
C SER A 37 -25.87 -14.98 -37.28
N SER A 38 -25.62 -13.97 -38.10
CA SER A 38 -25.78 -12.58 -37.69
C SER A 38 -27.24 -12.35 -37.22
N PRO A 39 -27.48 -11.48 -36.23
CA PRO A 39 -28.84 -11.12 -35.87
C PRO A 39 -29.54 -10.48 -37.08
N GLU A 40 -30.83 -10.77 -37.25
CA GLU A 40 -31.68 -10.09 -38.22
C GLU A 40 -31.88 -8.64 -37.78
N LEU A 41 -32.10 -8.45 -36.47
CA LEU A 41 -32.31 -7.16 -35.82
C LEU A 41 -31.56 -7.10 -34.49
N SER A 42 -31.02 -5.94 -34.13
CA SER A 42 -30.49 -5.66 -32.80
C SER A 42 -30.89 -4.28 -32.30
N PHE A 43 -31.17 -4.16 -31.00
CA PHE A 43 -31.53 -2.88 -30.39
C PHE A 43 -31.09 -2.80 -28.94
N VAL A 44 -30.97 -1.58 -28.43
CA VAL A 44 -30.67 -1.31 -27.02
C VAL A 44 -31.91 -0.82 -26.30
N VAL A 45 -32.09 -1.23 -25.04
CA VAL A 45 -33.15 -0.73 -24.15
C VAL A 45 -32.50 -0.16 -22.89
N LEU A 46 -32.73 1.12 -22.59
CA LEU A 46 -32.33 1.73 -21.30
C LEU A 46 -33.38 2.70 -20.76
N GLY A 47 -33.51 2.85 -19.46
CA GLY A 47 -34.48 3.74 -18.83
C GLY A 47 -33.94 4.43 -17.59
N HIS A 48 -34.73 5.33 -17.03
CA HIS A 48 -34.43 6.10 -15.82
C HIS A 48 -33.06 6.81 -15.89
N ILE A 49 -32.82 7.54 -16.99
CA ILE A 49 -31.52 8.20 -17.24
C ILE A 49 -31.22 9.24 -16.18
N TYR A 50 -32.22 10.01 -15.72
CA TYR A 50 -32.01 10.95 -14.63
C TYR A 50 -31.62 10.20 -13.34
N PRO A 51 -30.61 10.65 -12.56
CA PRO A 51 -29.86 11.91 -12.67
C PRO A 51 -28.57 11.86 -13.50
N GLN A 52 -28.34 10.81 -14.28
CA GLN A 52 -27.09 10.58 -15.02
C GLN A 52 -26.96 11.36 -16.32
N ILE A 53 -28.00 12.07 -16.79
CA ILE A 53 -27.97 12.78 -18.08
C ILE A 53 -26.76 13.73 -18.24
N ASN A 54 -26.29 14.31 -17.12
CA ASN A 54 -25.14 15.23 -17.04
C ASN A 54 -23.91 14.60 -16.38
N THR A 55 -23.85 13.28 -16.27
CA THR A 55 -22.71 12.57 -15.70
C THR A 55 -21.97 11.81 -16.79
N ASP A 56 -20.68 11.57 -16.55
CA ASP A 56 -19.85 10.72 -17.42
C ASP A 56 -20.48 9.33 -17.63
N GLY A 57 -21.25 8.84 -16.65
CA GLY A 57 -21.92 7.54 -16.71
C GLY A 57 -22.85 7.38 -17.91
N PHE A 58 -23.63 8.42 -18.25
CA PHE A 58 -24.49 8.38 -19.44
C PHE A 58 -23.69 8.52 -20.74
N ASP A 59 -22.65 9.36 -20.76
CA ASP A 59 -21.78 9.51 -21.93
C ASP A 59 -21.08 8.18 -22.28
N LEU A 60 -20.61 7.45 -21.27
CA LEU A 60 -20.02 6.14 -21.44
C LEU A 60 -21.01 5.08 -21.91
N ALA A 61 -22.26 5.16 -21.45
CA ALA A 61 -23.33 4.32 -21.98
C ALA A 61 -23.52 4.57 -23.48
N LEU A 62 -23.56 5.83 -23.91
CA LEU A 62 -23.68 6.19 -25.32
C LEU A 62 -22.49 5.71 -26.15
N GLU A 63 -21.26 5.86 -25.66
CA GLU A 63 -20.06 5.31 -26.33
C GLU A 63 -20.17 3.79 -26.52
N LYS A 64 -20.54 3.07 -25.45
CA LYS A 64 -20.69 1.61 -25.51
C LYS A 64 -21.81 1.20 -26.47
N ILE A 65 -22.91 1.96 -26.51
CA ILE A 65 -24.02 1.73 -27.44
C ILE A 65 -23.57 1.94 -28.89
N VAL A 66 -22.76 2.97 -29.17
CA VAL A 66 -22.18 3.20 -30.50
C VAL A 66 -21.30 2.02 -30.94
N ASP A 67 -20.48 1.46 -30.04
CA ASP A 67 -19.66 0.29 -30.32
C ASP A 67 -20.48 -0.97 -30.65
N LEU A 68 -21.62 -1.14 -29.99
CA LEU A 68 -22.54 -2.26 -30.22
C LEU A 68 -23.26 -2.18 -31.58
N LYS A 69 -23.30 -0.99 -32.20
CA LYS A 69 -23.94 -0.71 -33.50
C LYS A 69 -25.38 -1.26 -33.61
N PRO A 70 -26.28 -0.98 -32.64
CA PRO A 70 -27.67 -1.43 -32.73
C PRO A 70 -28.41 -0.72 -33.88
N ASP A 71 -29.49 -1.33 -34.35
CA ASP A 71 -30.38 -0.74 -35.36
C ASP A 71 -31.15 0.47 -34.83
N PHE A 72 -31.41 0.52 -33.52
CA PHE A 72 -32.03 1.64 -32.80
C PHE A 72 -31.94 1.47 -31.27
N ILE A 73 -32.31 2.52 -30.53
CA ILE A 73 -32.38 2.57 -29.07
C ILE A 73 -33.84 2.79 -28.63
N ILE A 74 -34.29 2.12 -27.57
CA ILE A 74 -35.55 2.39 -26.90
C ILE A 74 -35.27 2.89 -25.49
N PHE A 75 -35.81 4.05 -25.16
CA PHE A 75 -35.72 4.67 -23.85
C PHE A 75 -36.98 4.42 -23.03
N THR A 76 -36.88 3.76 -21.88
CA THR A 76 -38.03 3.30 -21.06
C THR A 76 -38.42 4.27 -19.94
N GLY A 77 -38.48 5.57 -20.22
CA GLY A 77 -39.01 6.62 -19.33
C GLY A 77 -38.04 7.15 -18.28
N ASP A 78 -38.39 8.29 -17.70
CA ASP A 78 -37.59 9.10 -16.77
C ASP A 78 -36.22 9.47 -17.35
N MET A 79 -36.25 9.97 -18.59
CA MET A 79 -35.07 10.46 -19.26
C MET A 79 -34.57 11.78 -18.63
N VAL A 80 -35.50 12.63 -18.19
CA VAL A 80 -35.22 13.96 -17.63
C VAL A 80 -35.89 14.13 -16.27
N LYS A 81 -35.46 15.12 -15.47
CA LYS A 81 -35.97 15.30 -14.09
C LYS A 81 -37.33 15.96 -14.03
N ASN A 82 -37.51 17.03 -14.80
CA ASN A 82 -38.66 17.91 -14.69
C ASN A 82 -39.38 18.10 -16.03
N GLY A 83 -38.87 17.49 -17.10
CA GLY A 83 -39.46 17.61 -18.42
C GLY A 83 -39.35 19.03 -18.98
N THR A 84 -38.26 19.76 -18.68
CA THR A 84 -38.05 21.12 -19.18
C THR A 84 -37.45 21.13 -20.58
N LEU A 85 -37.60 22.25 -21.30
CA LEU A 85 -37.02 22.44 -22.63
C LEU A 85 -35.51 22.17 -22.63
N GLN A 86 -34.80 22.70 -21.63
CA GLN A 86 -33.34 22.60 -21.51
C GLN A 86 -32.87 21.16 -21.27
N GLU A 87 -33.59 20.40 -20.45
CA GLU A 87 -33.23 18.99 -20.20
C GLU A 87 -33.41 18.13 -21.45
N TRP A 88 -34.47 18.38 -22.23
CA TRP A 88 -34.69 17.71 -23.52
C TRP A 88 -33.66 18.10 -24.57
N ASP A 89 -33.33 19.39 -24.70
CA ASP A 89 -32.33 19.88 -25.65
C ASP A 89 -30.95 19.24 -25.40
N LEU A 90 -30.55 19.18 -24.13
CA LEU A 90 -29.32 18.50 -23.70
C LEU A 90 -29.31 17.01 -24.06
N LEU A 91 -30.42 16.29 -23.79
CA LEU A 91 -30.52 14.87 -24.13
C LEU A 91 -30.38 14.67 -25.64
N GLU A 92 -31.12 15.43 -26.43
CA GLU A 92 -31.11 15.33 -27.89
C GLU A 92 -29.76 15.72 -28.49
N GLU A 93 -29.04 16.68 -27.90
CA GLU A 93 -27.67 17.01 -28.28
C GLU A 93 -26.74 15.81 -28.13
N LYS A 94 -26.78 15.15 -26.95
CA LYS A 94 -25.97 13.94 -26.70
C LYS A 94 -26.34 12.79 -27.64
N LEU A 95 -27.63 12.58 -27.91
CA LEU A 95 -28.09 11.51 -28.79
C LEU A 95 -27.76 11.75 -30.27
N LYS A 96 -27.76 13.01 -30.74
CA LYS A 96 -27.38 13.36 -32.12
C LYS A 96 -25.98 12.86 -32.49
N VAL A 97 -25.04 12.88 -31.54
CA VAL A 97 -23.65 12.41 -31.74
C VAL A 97 -23.60 10.93 -32.11
N THR A 98 -24.51 10.12 -31.56
CA THR A 98 -24.54 8.66 -31.79
C THR A 98 -24.91 8.29 -33.22
N LYS A 99 -25.71 9.13 -33.91
CA LYS A 99 -26.34 8.84 -35.22
C LYS A 99 -27.22 7.58 -35.24
N ILE A 100 -27.57 7.03 -34.07
CA ILE A 100 -28.43 5.85 -33.95
C ILE A 100 -29.88 6.32 -33.78
N PRO A 101 -30.86 5.76 -34.53
CA PRO A 101 -32.27 6.09 -34.32
C PRO A 101 -32.73 5.74 -32.90
N TYR A 102 -33.58 6.56 -32.30
CA TYR A 102 -34.09 6.32 -30.94
C TYR A 102 -35.60 6.54 -30.82
N TYR A 103 -36.19 5.89 -29.81
CA TYR A 103 -37.60 5.94 -29.48
C TYR A 103 -37.78 6.21 -27.98
N PHE A 104 -38.64 7.17 -27.61
CA PHE A 104 -38.93 7.49 -26.21
C PHE A 104 -40.26 6.88 -25.76
N VAL A 105 -40.23 6.20 -24.62
CA VAL A 105 -41.41 5.85 -23.81
C VAL A 105 -41.43 6.81 -22.63
N PRO A 106 -42.53 7.54 -22.37
CA PRO A 106 -42.54 8.54 -21.31
C PRO A 106 -42.65 7.93 -19.90
N GLY A 107 -41.86 8.45 -18.97
CA GLY A 107 -41.97 8.20 -17.52
C GLY A 107 -42.66 9.33 -16.78
N ASN A 108 -42.77 9.22 -15.46
CA ASN A 108 -43.48 10.20 -14.64
C ASN A 108 -42.74 11.54 -14.51
N HIS A 109 -41.41 11.54 -14.56
CA HIS A 109 -40.64 12.78 -14.60
C HIS A 109 -40.71 13.48 -15.96
N ASP A 110 -40.95 12.72 -17.03
CA ASP A 110 -41.07 13.25 -18.40
C ASP A 110 -42.43 13.91 -18.64
N VAL A 111 -43.54 13.28 -18.22
CA VAL A 111 -44.92 13.71 -18.58
C VAL A 111 -45.87 13.88 -17.38
N GLY A 112 -45.33 13.95 -16.17
CA GLY A 112 -46.10 14.00 -14.92
C GLY A 112 -46.87 15.30 -14.65
N SER A 113 -46.59 16.38 -15.38
CA SER A 113 -47.31 17.66 -15.29
C SER A 113 -47.94 18.02 -16.64
N SER A 114 -49.01 18.82 -16.65
CA SER A 114 -49.61 19.29 -17.91
C SER A 114 -48.59 19.99 -18.81
N ASN A 115 -47.67 20.77 -18.23
CA ASN A 115 -46.61 21.45 -18.99
C ASN A 115 -45.62 20.46 -19.61
N SER A 116 -45.07 19.54 -18.81
CA SER A 116 -44.08 18.58 -19.29
C SER A 116 -44.68 17.58 -20.30
N ARG A 117 -45.94 17.17 -20.09
CA ARG A 117 -46.73 16.36 -21.02
C ARG A 117 -47.00 17.06 -22.34
N ASN A 118 -47.48 18.30 -22.32
CA ASN A 118 -47.71 19.10 -23.53
C ASN A 118 -46.41 19.32 -24.30
N LEU A 119 -45.29 19.55 -23.60
CA LEU A 119 -43.98 19.66 -24.23
C LEU A 119 -43.55 18.34 -24.89
N PHE A 120 -43.69 17.21 -24.19
CA PHE A 120 -43.37 15.89 -24.73
C PHE A 120 -44.19 15.57 -25.99
N ILE A 121 -45.50 15.81 -25.95
CA ILE A 121 -46.38 15.63 -27.12
C ILE A 121 -45.97 16.57 -28.25
N LYS A 122 -45.69 17.84 -27.95
CA LYS A 122 -45.24 18.79 -28.98
C LYS A 122 -43.92 18.38 -29.64
N ARG A 123 -42.99 17.77 -28.88
CA ARG A 123 -41.69 17.30 -29.40
C ARG A 123 -41.77 15.97 -30.13
N PHE A 124 -42.46 14.98 -29.56
CA PHE A 124 -42.41 13.58 -30.00
C PHE A 124 -43.75 13.05 -30.55
N ASN A 125 -44.78 13.90 -30.60
CA ASN A 125 -46.11 13.69 -31.19
C ASN A 125 -46.98 12.60 -30.54
N LYS A 126 -46.43 11.69 -29.75
CA LYS A 126 -47.13 10.50 -29.23
C LYS A 126 -46.70 10.17 -27.81
N LEU A 127 -47.64 9.73 -26.98
CA LEU A 127 -47.37 9.16 -25.66
C LEU A 127 -47.26 7.63 -25.68
N TYR A 128 -47.88 7.01 -26.68
CA TYR A 128 -47.88 5.58 -26.93
C TYR A 128 -47.99 5.35 -28.43
N PHE A 129 -47.34 4.30 -28.94
CA PHE A 129 -47.32 3.97 -30.35
C PHE A 129 -46.92 2.52 -30.57
N SER A 130 -47.05 2.06 -31.81
CA SER A 130 -46.53 0.77 -32.22
C SER A 130 -45.94 0.88 -33.62
N PHE A 131 -44.99 0.01 -33.91
CA PHE A 131 -44.37 -0.11 -35.23
C PHE A 131 -43.93 -1.55 -35.47
N VAL A 132 -43.79 -1.92 -36.74
CA VAL A 132 -43.31 -3.23 -37.15
C VAL A 132 -41.95 -3.07 -37.82
N LYS A 133 -40.97 -3.88 -37.40
CA LYS A 133 -39.65 -3.93 -38.03
C LYS A 133 -39.20 -5.38 -38.16
N GLN A 134 -38.91 -5.79 -39.40
CA GLN A 134 -38.48 -7.16 -39.75
C GLN A 134 -39.39 -8.26 -39.15
N ASN A 135 -40.70 -8.11 -39.31
CA ASN A 135 -41.72 -9.03 -38.77
C ASN A 135 -41.76 -9.17 -37.24
N ASN A 136 -41.22 -8.18 -36.51
CA ASN A 136 -41.40 -8.04 -35.07
C ASN A 136 -42.26 -6.82 -34.76
N LEU A 137 -43.20 -6.97 -33.83
CA LEU A 137 -44.07 -5.89 -33.39
C LEU A 137 -43.48 -5.24 -32.14
N PHE A 138 -43.34 -3.92 -32.17
CA PHE A 138 -42.93 -3.09 -31.05
C PHE A 138 -44.12 -2.26 -30.60
N VAL A 139 -44.46 -2.30 -29.31
CA VAL A 139 -45.58 -1.56 -28.72
C VAL A 139 -45.09 -0.81 -27.50
N THR A 140 -45.33 0.49 -27.47
CA THR A 140 -45.02 1.35 -26.32
C THR A 140 -46.32 1.83 -25.69
N LEU A 141 -46.36 1.88 -24.36
CA LEU A 141 -47.51 2.37 -23.60
C LEU A 141 -47.04 3.38 -22.55
N SER A 142 -47.81 4.45 -22.38
CA SER A 142 -47.59 5.45 -21.33
C SER A 142 -48.30 4.99 -20.06
N THR A 143 -47.53 4.75 -19.00
CA THR A 143 -48.07 4.36 -17.69
C THR A 143 -48.26 5.55 -16.74
N THR A 144 -48.07 6.78 -17.23
CA THR A 144 -48.27 8.03 -16.48
C THR A 144 -49.52 8.76 -16.98
N ASN A 145 -50.52 8.90 -16.11
CA ASN A 145 -51.73 9.68 -16.38
C ASN A 145 -51.56 11.15 -15.98
N GLU A 146 -52.40 12.02 -16.54
CA GLU A 146 -52.57 13.39 -16.05
C GLU A 146 -53.04 13.32 -14.59
N ASP A 147 -52.37 14.08 -13.71
CA ASP A 147 -52.62 14.12 -12.28
C ASP A 147 -52.29 12.84 -11.49
N TYR A 148 -51.26 12.09 -11.87
CA TYR A 148 -50.84 10.90 -11.12
C TYR A 148 -50.54 11.14 -9.62
N LYS A 149 -50.30 12.40 -9.22
CA LYS A 149 -50.06 12.84 -7.84
C LYS A 149 -51.34 13.03 -7.00
N LYS A 150 -52.54 12.94 -7.57
CA LYS A 150 -53.79 13.04 -6.82
C LYS A 150 -54.11 11.70 -6.13
N ILE A 151 -54.11 11.71 -4.80
CA ILE A 151 -54.50 10.56 -3.96
C ILE A 151 -55.94 10.18 -4.29
N LYS A 152 -56.20 8.91 -4.62
CA LYS A 152 -57.55 8.35 -4.70
C LYS A 152 -57.73 7.29 -3.60
N THR A 153 -58.75 7.46 -2.79
CA THR A 153 -59.22 6.44 -1.85
C THR A 153 -60.08 5.44 -2.60
N GLY A 154 -59.76 4.15 -2.50
CA GLY A 154 -60.63 3.09 -3.05
C GLY A 154 -61.91 2.92 -2.23
N GLU A 155 -62.93 2.27 -2.79
CA GLU A 155 -64.24 2.00 -2.15
C GLU A 155 -64.13 1.23 -0.82
N ASN A 156 -62.97 0.63 -0.53
CA ASN A 156 -62.66 -0.20 0.62
C ASN A 156 -61.89 0.56 1.73
N GLY A 157 -61.76 1.89 1.62
CA GLY A 157 -61.02 2.72 2.58
C GLY A 157 -59.48 2.59 2.51
N ARG A 158 -58.95 1.86 1.52
CA ARG A 158 -57.50 1.76 1.29
C ARG A 158 -57.00 2.95 0.47
N VAL A 159 -55.89 3.54 0.92
CA VAL A 159 -55.13 4.56 0.18
C VAL A 159 -54.50 3.88 -1.03
N ILE A 160 -55.01 4.14 -2.23
CA ILE A 160 -54.36 3.72 -3.47
C ILE A 160 -53.34 4.81 -3.80
N MET A 161 -52.06 4.58 -3.48
CA MET A 161 -50.98 5.33 -4.12
C MET A 161 -50.90 4.86 -5.58
N GLY A 162 -51.71 5.40 -6.49
CA GLY A 162 -51.87 4.81 -7.82
C GLY A 162 -52.41 5.77 -8.86
N GLY A 163 -51.59 6.74 -9.25
CA GLY A 163 -51.79 7.50 -10.48
C GLY A 163 -51.23 6.82 -11.74
N TYR A 164 -50.43 5.76 -11.58
CA TYR A 164 -49.79 5.03 -12.67
C TYR A 164 -50.69 3.90 -13.16
N GLU A 165 -51.12 3.98 -14.42
CA GLU A 165 -52.10 3.06 -15.00
C GLU A 165 -52.10 3.25 -16.53
N VAL A 166 -52.57 2.25 -17.27
CA VAL A 166 -52.91 2.39 -18.70
C VAL A 166 -54.38 2.79 -18.85
N ASP A 167 -54.69 3.86 -19.58
CA ASP A 167 -56.07 4.27 -19.79
C ASP A 167 -56.84 3.34 -20.76
N LYS A 168 -58.17 3.45 -20.80
CA LYS A 168 -59.02 2.59 -21.65
C LYS A 168 -58.71 2.76 -23.15
N GLY A 169 -58.30 3.96 -23.56
CA GLY A 169 -57.89 4.23 -24.94
C GLY A 169 -56.62 3.47 -25.30
N GLN A 170 -55.63 3.46 -24.41
CA GLN A 170 -54.41 2.67 -24.55
C GLN A 170 -54.69 1.16 -24.53
N VAL A 171 -55.63 0.68 -23.71
CA VAL A 171 -56.05 -0.73 -23.73
C VAL A 171 -56.67 -1.12 -25.07
N ASN A 172 -57.57 -0.29 -25.62
CA ASN A 172 -58.16 -0.55 -26.93
C ASN A 172 -57.12 -0.45 -28.05
N TYR A 173 -56.19 0.51 -27.95
CA TYR A 173 -55.06 0.62 -28.84
C TYR A 173 -54.19 -0.65 -28.83
N PHE A 174 -53.89 -1.16 -27.64
CA PHE A 174 -53.12 -2.39 -27.46
C PHE A 174 -53.84 -3.61 -28.05
N LYS A 175 -55.14 -3.76 -27.78
CA LYS A 175 -55.99 -4.79 -28.39
C LYS A 175 -55.90 -4.74 -29.92
N ASN A 176 -56.03 -3.55 -30.51
CA ASN A 176 -55.95 -3.37 -31.96
C ASN A 176 -54.55 -3.67 -32.51
N ALA A 177 -53.48 -3.23 -31.83
CA ALA A 177 -52.10 -3.55 -32.20
C ALA A 177 -51.84 -5.06 -32.19
N LEU A 178 -52.48 -5.80 -31.26
CA LEU A 178 -52.37 -7.25 -31.13
C LEU A 178 -53.37 -8.07 -31.96
N GLN A 179 -54.34 -7.46 -32.65
CA GLN A 179 -55.32 -8.21 -33.47
C GLN A 179 -54.63 -9.11 -34.51
N ASN A 180 -53.47 -8.66 -35.01
CA ASN A 180 -52.61 -9.42 -35.91
C ASN A 180 -51.30 -9.86 -35.22
N SER A 181 -51.28 -10.07 -33.90
CA SER A 181 -50.05 -10.48 -33.20
C SER A 181 -49.53 -11.84 -33.65
N LYS A 182 -50.43 -12.75 -34.05
CA LYS A 182 -50.10 -14.12 -34.49
C LYS A 182 -49.27 -14.21 -35.78
N GLN A 183 -49.24 -13.16 -36.62
CA GLN A 183 -48.39 -13.12 -37.82
C GLN A 183 -46.97 -12.64 -37.52
N TYR A 184 -46.76 -11.97 -36.38
CA TYR A 184 -45.45 -11.49 -35.98
C TYR A 184 -44.67 -12.55 -35.22
N LYS A 185 -43.36 -12.55 -35.45
CA LYS A 185 -42.45 -13.53 -34.88
C LYS A 185 -42.25 -13.34 -33.38
N ASN A 186 -42.14 -12.08 -32.95
CA ASN A 186 -42.02 -11.68 -31.55
C ASN A 186 -42.82 -10.40 -31.32
N VAL A 187 -43.25 -10.20 -30.07
CA VAL A 187 -43.90 -8.96 -29.61
C VAL A 187 -43.07 -8.36 -28.48
N PHE A 188 -42.62 -7.13 -28.67
CA PHE A 188 -41.82 -6.35 -27.73
C PHE A 188 -42.67 -5.21 -27.16
N ILE A 189 -42.85 -5.18 -25.84
CA ILE A 189 -43.66 -4.18 -25.13
C ILE A 189 -42.75 -3.34 -24.23
N PHE A 190 -42.95 -2.03 -24.22
CA PHE A 190 -42.15 -1.09 -23.43
C PHE A 190 -43.04 -0.16 -22.63
N THR A 191 -42.78 -0.08 -21.33
CA THR A 191 -43.42 0.82 -20.38
C THR A 191 -42.37 1.51 -19.52
N HIS A 192 -42.77 2.52 -18.74
CA HIS A 192 -41.91 3.06 -17.69
C HIS A 192 -42.06 2.27 -16.38
N HIS A 193 -43.26 2.28 -15.79
CA HIS A 193 -43.55 1.53 -14.57
C HIS A 193 -43.77 0.03 -14.83
N PRO A 194 -43.27 -0.87 -13.96
CA PRO A 194 -43.51 -2.32 -14.03
C PRO A 194 -44.89 -2.66 -13.44
N LEU A 195 -45.96 -2.32 -14.16
CA LEU A 195 -47.35 -2.46 -13.68
C LEU A 195 -47.79 -3.90 -13.37
N TRP A 196 -46.97 -4.92 -13.68
CA TRP A 196 -47.23 -6.31 -13.29
C TRP A 196 -46.82 -6.62 -11.83
N LEU A 197 -46.22 -5.68 -11.10
CA LEU A 197 -45.80 -5.84 -9.69
C LEU A 197 -46.78 -5.16 -8.71
N GLU A 198 -46.99 -5.78 -7.55
CA GLU A 198 -47.90 -5.31 -6.48
C GLU A 198 -47.33 -4.11 -5.68
N HIS A 199 -46.01 -4.09 -5.52
CA HIS A 199 -45.25 -2.98 -4.98
C HIS A 199 -44.11 -2.68 -5.94
N ILE A 200 -43.74 -1.41 -6.10
CA ILE A 200 -42.44 -1.00 -6.67
C ILE A 200 -41.38 -1.36 -5.62
N SER A 201 -41.18 -2.67 -5.44
CA SER A 201 -40.22 -3.30 -4.55
C SER A 201 -39.07 -3.81 -5.40
N THR A 202 -37.84 -3.54 -4.97
CA THR A 202 -36.59 -3.88 -5.67
C THR A 202 -36.24 -5.37 -5.67
N ASP A 203 -37.11 -6.24 -5.15
CA ASP A 203 -36.88 -7.68 -5.01
C ASP A 203 -37.96 -8.52 -5.72
N ILE A 204 -37.69 -8.87 -6.99
CA ILE A 204 -38.58 -9.67 -7.86
C ILE A 204 -38.65 -11.14 -7.43
N SER A 205 -37.69 -11.62 -6.64
CA SER A 205 -37.64 -13.02 -6.20
C SER A 205 -38.79 -13.43 -5.29
N LYS A 206 -39.53 -12.45 -4.74
CA LYS A 206 -40.66 -12.65 -3.81
C LYS A 206 -42.03 -12.50 -4.46
N THR A 207 -42.13 -12.12 -5.73
CA THR A 207 -43.40 -11.80 -6.39
C THR A 207 -43.90 -12.98 -7.23
N ASN A 208 -44.36 -14.05 -6.55
CA ASN A 208 -45.08 -15.17 -7.18
C ASN A 208 -46.61 -14.93 -7.27
N GLN A 209 -47.07 -13.69 -7.09
CA GLN A 209 -48.48 -13.35 -6.96
C GLN A 209 -48.82 -12.18 -7.90
N ILE A 210 -49.32 -12.50 -9.09
CA ILE A 210 -49.93 -11.54 -10.01
C ILE A 210 -51.37 -11.31 -9.50
N TYR A 211 -51.68 -10.12 -8.99
CA TYR A 211 -53.02 -9.80 -8.47
C TYR A 211 -53.67 -8.56 -9.13
N ASP A 212 -55.00 -8.51 -9.03
CA ASP A 212 -55.93 -8.04 -10.06
C ASP A 212 -56.45 -6.58 -9.88
N PHE A 213 -55.58 -5.65 -9.47
CA PHE A 213 -56.03 -4.28 -9.11
C PHE A 213 -55.93 -3.23 -10.23
N ASN A 214 -54.99 -3.37 -11.18
CA ASN A 214 -54.79 -2.40 -12.27
C ASN A 214 -55.28 -2.94 -13.62
N LYS A 215 -55.46 -2.05 -14.59
CA LYS A 215 -55.91 -2.43 -15.95
C LYS A 215 -54.85 -3.19 -16.72
N TRP A 216 -53.57 -3.05 -16.37
CA TRP A 216 -52.52 -3.88 -16.94
C TRP A 216 -52.79 -5.37 -16.69
N ASN A 217 -52.88 -5.78 -15.43
CA ASN A 217 -53.07 -7.19 -15.06
C ASN A 217 -54.41 -7.76 -15.54
N ARG A 218 -55.47 -6.93 -15.56
CA ARG A 218 -56.82 -7.34 -16.00
C ARG A 218 -57.01 -7.39 -17.50
N GLU A 219 -56.45 -6.43 -18.24
CA GLU A 219 -56.83 -6.19 -19.63
C GLU A 219 -55.68 -6.26 -20.63
N ILE A 220 -54.43 -6.10 -20.20
CA ILE A 220 -53.24 -6.14 -21.07
C ILE A 220 -52.52 -7.49 -20.95
N GLU A 221 -52.15 -7.86 -19.73
CA GLU A 221 -51.38 -9.07 -19.39
C GLU A 221 -52.02 -10.38 -19.92
N PRO A 222 -53.36 -10.56 -19.90
CA PRO A 222 -54.00 -11.77 -20.44
C PRO A 222 -53.94 -11.84 -21.98
N LEU A 223 -53.72 -10.70 -22.66
CA LEU A 223 -53.69 -10.63 -24.12
C LEU A 223 -52.30 -10.90 -24.71
N LEU A 224 -51.26 -10.98 -23.88
CA LEU A 224 -49.89 -11.18 -24.33
C LEU A 224 -49.72 -12.55 -25.01
N PRO A 225 -49.16 -12.59 -26.23
CA PRO A 225 -48.89 -13.85 -26.90
C PRO A 225 -47.69 -14.59 -26.27
N PRO A 226 -47.55 -15.91 -26.49
CA PRO A 226 -46.32 -16.63 -26.18
C PRO A 226 -45.10 -15.95 -26.82
N ASN A 227 -43.95 -15.94 -26.12
CA ASN A 227 -42.71 -15.27 -26.55
C ASN A 227 -42.77 -13.72 -26.57
N ALA A 228 -43.71 -13.10 -25.84
CA ALA A 228 -43.69 -11.66 -25.63
C ALA A 228 -42.57 -11.25 -24.68
N PHE A 229 -41.94 -10.10 -24.94
CA PHE A 229 -40.94 -9.49 -24.07
C PHE A 229 -41.43 -8.13 -23.59
N ILE A 230 -41.31 -7.85 -22.30
CA ILE A 230 -41.80 -6.61 -21.67
C ILE A 230 -40.65 -5.94 -20.93
N TRP A 231 -40.41 -4.66 -21.20
CA TRP A 231 -39.47 -3.84 -20.44
C TRP A 231 -40.16 -2.74 -19.64
N ALA A 232 -39.66 -2.49 -18.43
CA ALA A 232 -39.96 -1.33 -17.61
C ALA A 232 -38.67 -0.64 -17.15
N GLY A 233 -38.71 0.70 -17.06
CA GLY A 233 -37.57 1.53 -16.67
C GLY A 233 -37.46 1.87 -15.18
N ASP A 234 -38.56 1.89 -14.42
CA ASP A 234 -38.61 2.35 -13.01
C ASP A 234 -38.12 1.31 -11.98
N GLY A 235 -37.11 0.51 -12.35
CA GLY A 235 -36.39 -0.33 -11.40
C GLY A 235 -34.94 0.07 -11.37
N TYR A 236 -34.52 0.64 -10.24
CA TYR A 236 -33.15 1.09 -9.95
C TYR A 236 -32.10 -0.04 -9.96
N SER A 237 -32.45 -1.24 -10.44
CA SER A 237 -31.62 -2.43 -10.61
C SER A 237 -32.11 -3.26 -11.80
N TYR A 238 -31.19 -4.00 -12.44
CA TYR A 238 -31.55 -4.96 -13.49
C TYR A 238 -32.21 -6.20 -12.87
N ALA A 239 -33.35 -6.60 -13.41
CA ALA A 239 -33.99 -7.86 -13.05
C ALA A 239 -34.79 -8.45 -14.21
N LYS A 240 -34.81 -9.78 -14.30
CA LYS A 240 -35.43 -10.53 -15.40
C LYS A 240 -36.17 -11.75 -14.88
N SER A 241 -37.39 -11.97 -15.38
CA SER A 241 -38.17 -13.17 -15.12
C SER A 241 -38.82 -13.69 -16.39
N THR A 242 -39.15 -14.98 -16.46
CA THR A 242 -39.88 -15.57 -17.58
C THR A 242 -40.90 -16.56 -17.03
N ASP A 243 -42.15 -16.45 -17.49
CA ASP A 243 -43.25 -17.29 -17.00
C ASP A 243 -43.45 -18.56 -17.83
N LYS A 244 -44.41 -19.40 -17.41
CA LYS A 244 -44.76 -20.66 -18.09
C LYS A 244 -45.31 -20.48 -19.51
N ARG A 245 -45.76 -19.28 -19.89
CA ARG A 245 -46.21 -18.93 -21.25
C ARG A 245 -45.03 -18.45 -22.12
N ASN A 246 -43.81 -18.51 -21.59
CA ASN A 246 -42.60 -17.96 -22.19
C ASN A 246 -42.68 -16.43 -22.41
N ILE A 247 -43.36 -15.72 -21.52
CA ILE A 247 -43.36 -14.25 -21.51
C ILE A 247 -42.23 -13.78 -20.61
N THR A 248 -41.30 -13.01 -21.18
CA THR A 248 -40.14 -12.48 -20.48
C THR A 248 -40.41 -11.05 -20.02
N ARG A 249 -40.19 -10.77 -18.73
CA ARG A 249 -40.31 -9.43 -18.13
C ARG A 249 -38.94 -8.99 -17.66
N ILE A 250 -38.54 -7.79 -18.06
CA ILE A 250 -37.25 -7.19 -17.74
C ILE A 250 -37.51 -5.81 -17.13
N ILE A 251 -36.80 -5.53 -16.04
CA ILE A 251 -36.77 -4.21 -15.44
C ILE A 251 -35.33 -3.73 -15.52
N ASN A 252 -35.10 -2.57 -16.09
CA ASN A 252 -33.78 -1.95 -16.14
C ASN A 252 -33.87 -0.42 -16.12
N GLY A 253 -33.19 0.19 -15.16
CA GLY A 253 -33.06 1.64 -15.04
C GLY A 253 -31.70 2.03 -14.47
N PHE A 254 -31.21 3.21 -14.82
CA PHE A 254 -30.01 3.73 -14.16
C PHE A 254 -30.32 4.09 -12.69
N PRO A 255 -29.35 3.89 -11.78
CA PRO A 255 -29.56 4.15 -10.37
C PRO A 255 -29.67 5.66 -10.09
N MET A 256 -30.49 6.02 -9.11
CA MET A 256 -30.67 7.41 -8.66
C MET A 256 -29.40 8.05 -8.06
N THR A 257 -28.34 7.27 -7.82
CA THR A 257 -27.08 7.79 -7.29
C THR A 257 -26.24 8.36 -8.42
N SER A 258 -25.98 9.67 -8.41
CA SER A 258 -25.01 10.32 -9.33
C SER A 258 -23.56 9.88 -9.12
N ASP A 259 -23.32 8.91 -8.24
CA ASP A 259 -22.01 8.41 -7.87
C ASP A 259 -21.54 7.36 -8.89
N PRO A 260 -20.49 7.67 -9.67
CA PRO A 260 -19.88 6.74 -10.63
C PRO A 260 -19.37 5.44 -9.99
N VAL A 261 -19.11 5.47 -8.67
CA VAL A 261 -18.43 4.39 -7.94
C VAL A 261 -19.41 3.32 -7.46
N SER A 262 -20.68 3.66 -7.18
CA SER A 262 -21.65 2.78 -6.52
C SER A 262 -22.83 2.31 -7.38
N GLY A 263 -23.08 2.94 -8.54
CA GLY A 263 -24.19 2.55 -9.41
C GLY A 263 -23.78 1.57 -10.52
N ARG A 264 -24.28 0.34 -10.50
CA ARG A 264 -24.20 -0.57 -11.66
C ARG A 264 -25.06 0.01 -12.78
N LEU A 265 -24.45 0.67 -13.76
CA LEU A 265 -25.15 1.13 -14.97
C LEU A 265 -25.33 -0.07 -15.89
N ILE A 266 -26.56 -0.57 -15.98
CA ILE A 266 -26.92 -1.73 -16.79
C ILE A 266 -27.98 -1.32 -17.81
N PHE A 267 -27.77 -1.66 -19.08
CA PHE A 267 -28.79 -1.57 -20.12
C PHE A 267 -28.93 -2.91 -20.85
N SER A 268 -30.05 -3.12 -21.55
CA SER A 268 -30.28 -4.38 -22.27
C SER A 268 -29.79 -4.24 -23.72
N TYR A 269 -28.98 -5.18 -24.21
CA TYR A 269 -28.70 -5.34 -25.64
C TYR A 269 -29.45 -6.56 -26.17
N VAL A 270 -30.38 -6.33 -27.10
CA VAL A 270 -31.27 -7.35 -27.62
C VAL A 270 -30.87 -7.71 -29.05
N LYS A 271 -30.74 -9.00 -29.31
CA LYS A 271 -30.41 -9.58 -30.62
C LYS A 271 -31.50 -10.56 -31.02
N VAL A 272 -32.13 -10.30 -32.16
CA VAL A 272 -33.18 -11.12 -32.73
C VAL A 272 -32.59 -11.95 -33.86
N PHE A 273 -32.61 -13.27 -33.71
CA PHE A 273 -32.18 -14.24 -34.71
C PHE A 273 -33.39 -14.93 -35.34
N LYS A 274 -33.16 -15.71 -36.41
CA LYS A 274 -34.21 -16.41 -37.15
C LYS A 274 -35.14 -17.27 -36.26
N ASP A 275 -34.61 -17.86 -35.20
CA ASP A 275 -35.26 -18.86 -34.35
C ASP A 275 -35.36 -18.47 -32.88
N LYS A 276 -34.73 -17.37 -32.46
CA LYS A 276 -34.67 -16.95 -31.04
C LYS A 276 -34.43 -15.46 -30.86
N VAL A 277 -34.79 -14.96 -29.67
CA VAL A 277 -34.38 -13.65 -29.17
C VAL A 277 -33.40 -13.85 -28.03
N VAL A 278 -32.29 -13.13 -28.06
CA VAL A 278 -31.28 -13.12 -26.99
C VAL A 278 -31.22 -11.70 -26.45
N GLU A 279 -31.55 -11.53 -25.17
CA GLU A 279 -31.27 -10.30 -24.44
C GLU A 279 -30.06 -10.53 -23.53
N GLU A 280 -29.12 -9.59 -23.60
CA GLU A 280 -27.89 -9.58 -22.81
C GLU A 280 -27.86 -8.29 -21.96
N PRO A 281 -27.79 -8.38 -20.62
CA PRO A 281 -27.51 -7.22 -19.80
C PRO A 281 -26.07 -6.77 -20.07
N VAL A 282 -25.92 -5.53 -20.54
CA VAL A 282 -24.63 -4.88 -20.70
C VAL A 282 -24.39 -4.05 -19.46
N GLU A 283 -23.54 -4.59 -18.59
CA GLU A 283 -23.06 -3.88 -17.42
C GLU A 283 -21.83 -3.05 -17.78
N LEU A 284 -21.86 -1.75 -17.44
CA LEU A 284 -20.71 -0.88 -17.58
C LEU A 284 -19.71 -1.13 -16.43
N HIS A 285 -19.05 -2.29 -16.46
CA HIS A 285 -17.85 -2.54 -15.68
C HIS A 285 -16.67 -1.77 -16.30
N ASN A 286 -15.82 -1.14 -15.47
CA ASN A 286 -14.51 -0.60 -15.87
C ASN A 286 -14.46 0.65 -16.76
N TYR A 287 -15.38 1.60 -16.67
CA TYR A 287 -15.11 2.94 -17.24
C TYR A 287 -14.18 3.80 -16.39
N LYS A 288 -13.91 3.39 -15.14
CA LYS A 288 -12.99 4.09 -14.23
C LYS A 288 -11.56 4.22 -14.81
N THR A 289 -11.16 3.37 -15.77
CA THR A 289 -9.89 3.48 -16.52
C THR A 289 -9.85 4.61 -17.55
N LYS A 290 -11.01 5.13 -18.00
CA LYS A 290 -11.11 6.27 -18.94
C LYS A 290 -11.09 7.62 -18.25
N ILE A 291 -11.06 7.65 -16.91
CA ILE A 291 -10.70 8.83 -16.14
C ILE A 291 -9.18 9.05 -16.31
N GLN A 292 -8.78 9.39 -17.53
CA GLN A 292 -7.39 9.70 -17.83
C GLN A 292 -7.01 10.92 -17.01
N ILE A 293 -6.08 10.72 -16.09
CA ILE A 293 -5.39 11.84 -15.46
C ILE A 293 -4.62 12.55 -16.58
N ASN A 294 -5.20 13.62 -17.12
CA ASN A 294 -4.53 14.47 -18.10
C ASN A 294 -3.64 15.47 -17.37
N SER A 295 -2.60 14.95 -16.71
CA SER A 295 -1.61 15.78 -16.02
C SER A 295 -0.31 15.82 -16.82
N PRO A 296 0.25 17.02 -17.08
CA PRO A 296 1.59 17.15 -17.65
C PRO A 296 2.66 16.39 -16.85
N LEU A 297 2.47 16.21 -15.55
CA LEU A 297 3.39 15.48 -14.66
C LEU A 297 3.52 14.01 -15.05
N ILE A 298 2.45 13.37 -15.53
CA ILE A 298 2.47 11.95 -15.91
C ILE A 298 3.34 11.72 -17.15
N LYS A 299 3.31 12.65 -18.10
CA LYS A 299 4.09 12.54 -19.34
C LYS A 299 5.60 12.68 -19.11
N LYS A 300 6.00 13.20 -17.95
CA LYS A 300 7.39 13.50 -17.60
C LYS A 300 8.01 12.50 -16.62
N THR A 301 7.22 11.59 -16.04
CA THR A 301 7.67 10.79 -14.90
C THR A 301 7.96 9.33 -15.27
N ASN A 302 8.98 8.78 -14.62
CA ASN A 302 9.21 7.33 -14.54
C ASN A 302 8.70 6.75 -13.21
N LEU A 303 8.15 7.58 -12.32
CA LEU A 303 7.59 7.12 -11.05
C LEU A 303 6.24 6.41 -11.29
N PRO A 304 5.91 5.37 -10.49
CA PRO A 304 4.58 4.78 -10.52
C PRO A 304 3.51 5.84 -10.24
N VAL A 305 2.49 5.87 -11.08
CA VAL A 305 1.32 6.76 -10.92
C VAL A 305 0.15 5.93 -10.42
N TYR A 306 -0.33 6.26 -9.23
CA TYR A 306 -1.45 5.63 -8.57
C TYR A 306 -2.64 6.58 -8.59
N GLN A 307 -3.82 6.05 -8.90
CA GLN A 307 -5.07 6.78 -8.82
C GLN A 307 -5.97 6.10 -7.79
N LEU A 308 -6.49 6.89 -6.87
CA LEU A 308 -7.42 6.44 -5.83
C LEU A 308 -8.71 7.24 -5.94
N LEU A 309 -9.81 6.55 -6.20
CA LEU A 309 -11.14 7.13 -6.28
C LEU A 309 -11.91 6.79 -5.01
N VAL A 310 -12.29 7.83 -4.26
CA VAL A 310 -13.05 7.73 -3.00
C VAL A 310 -14.29 8.60 -3.12
N ASP A 311 -15.47 8.00 -3.05
CA ASP A 311 -16.72 8.76 -3.16
C ASP A 311 -16.88 9.78 -2.01
N LYS A 312 -17.65 10.85 -2.26
CA LYS A 312 -17.81 11.96 -1.32
C LYS A 312 -18.34 11.53 0.04
N LYS A 313 -19.23 10.53 0.10
CA LYS A 313 -19.82 10.03 1.35
C LYS A 313 -18.76 9.29 2.17
N ASN A 314 -17.97 8.43 1.53
CA ASN A 314 -16.90 7.70 2.18
C ASN A 314 -15.73 8.61 2.56
N ARG A 315 -15.41 9.63 1.76
CA ARG A 315 -14.45 10.67 2.14
C ARG A 315 -14.90 11.41 3.41
N LYS A 316 -16.17 11.84 3.46
CA LYS A 316 -16.75 12.47 4.64
C LYS A 316 -16.66 11.55 5.88
N LYS A 317 -16.98 10.26 5.74
CA LYS A 317 -16.81 9.29 6.84
C LYS A 317 -15.35 9.17 7.31
N LEU A 318 -14.38 9.17 6.40
CA LEU A 318 -12.97 9.13 6.79
C LEU A 318 -12.59 10.37 7.60
N ASP A 319 -13.01 11.55 7.14
CA ASP A 319 -12.68 12.82 7.78
C ASP A 319 -13.40 12.99 9.14
N GLU A 320 -14.66 12.55 9.26
CA GLU A 320 -15.44 12.61 10.52
C GLU A 320 -14.95 11.60 11.60
N ASN A 321 -14.21 10.56 11.20
CA ASN A 321 -13.65 9.58 12.15
C ASN A 321 -12.27 9.99 12.70
N LEU A 322 -11.69 11.09 12.21
CA LEU A 322 -10.40 11.58 12.68
C LEU A 322 -10.50 12.10 14.12
N PRO A 323 -9.47 11.84 14.97
CA PRO A 323 -9.42 12.43 16.30
C PRO A 323 -9.45 13.96 16.25
N TYR A 324 -10.09 14.59 17.23
CA TYR A 324 -10.07 16.04 17.36
C TYR A 324 -8.65 16.52 17.68
N VAL A 325 -8.19 17.53 16.95
CA VAL A 325 -6.90 18.20 17.20
C VAL A 325 -7.18 19.66 17.50
N SER A 326 -6.81 20.11 18.70
CA SER A 326 -6.98 21.51 19.11
C SER A 326 -6.18 22.44 18.19
N PRO A 327 -6.77 23.55 17.71
CA PRO A 327 -6.05 24.57 16.94
C PRO A 327 -4.96 25.30 17.73
N ASP A 328 -5.12 25.42 19.05
CA ASP A 328 -4.39 26.41 19.89
C ASP A 328 -3.14 25.87 20.58
N LYS A 329 -2.84 24.58 20.45
CA LYS A 329 -1.61 24.01 21.00
C LYS A 329 -0.55 24.00 19.91
N ASN A 330 0.57 24.69 20.17
CA ASN A 330 1.82 24.56 19.43
C ASN A 330 2.11 23.08 19.15
N ASP A 331 2.77 22.78 18.03
CA ASP A 331 3.19 21.46 17.50
C ASP A 331 4.10 20.66 18.46
N ASP A 332 3.72 20.57 19.73
CA ASP A 332 4.43 19.84 20.76
C ASP A 332 4.14 18.36 20.58
N TRP A 333 5.19 17.59 20.38
CA TRP A 333 5.10 16.17 20.09
C TRP A 333 4.36 15.40 21.21
N PHE A 334 4.42 15.94 22.45
CA PHE A 334 3.79 15.41 23.66
C PHE A 334 2.27 15.58 23.74
N ASN A 335 1.63 16.38 22.86
CA ASN A 335 0.17 16.59 22.87
C ASN A 335 -0.59 15.80 21.77
N LYS A 336 0.09 14.90 21.05
CA LYS A 336 -0.51 14.16 19.92
C LYS A 336 -1.17 12.88 20.42
N GLN A 337 -2.49 12.93 20.67
CA GLN A 337 -3.25 11.69 20.90
C GLN A 337 -3.09 10.78 19.67
N PRO A 338 -2.58 9.55 19.84
CA PRO A 338 -2.47 8.60 18.74
C PRO A 338 -3.85 8.27 18.19
N MET A 339 -3.93 7.97 16.89
CA MET A 339 -5.19 7.51 16.30
C MET A 339 -5.62 6.19 16.95
N SER A 340 -6.72 6.22 17.70
CA SER A 340 -7.28 5.04 18.36
C SER A 340 -7.72 3.96 17.35
N GLU A 341 -7.85 2.72 17.81
CA GLU A 341 -8.43 1.64 16.98
C GLU A 341 -9.86 1.95 16.52
N SER A 342 -10.63 2.70 17.31
CA SER A 342 -11.97 3.13 16.92
C SER A 342 -11.96 4.12 15.75
N SER A 343 -10.92 4.95 15.61
CA SER A 343 -10.74 5.89 14.49
C SER A 343 -10.17 5.24 13.22
N LYS A 344 -9.57 4.05 13.29
CA LYS A 344 -8.97 3.32 12.14
C LYS A 344 -10.04 2.66 11.24
N LYS A 345 -11.00 3.43 10.71
CA LYS A 345 -12.12 2.95 9.88
C LYS A 345 -11.77 2.85 8.40
N TYR A 346 -12.11 1.72 7.80
CA TYR A 346 -12.03 1.52 6.34
C TYR A 346 -13.32 1.95 5.66
N VAL A 347 -13.16 2.44 4.43
CA VAL A 347 -14.25 2.70 3.49
C VAL A 347 -13.92 2.10 2.14
N ASN A 348 -14.96 1.80 1.35
CA ASN A 348 -14.78 1.29 -0.01
C ASN A 348 -14.23 2.40 -0.92
N ALA A 349 -13.34 2.03 -1.83
CA ALA A 349 -12.75 2.89 -2.84
C ALA A 349 -12.32 2.07 -4.05
N THR A 350 -11.87 2.76 -5.10
CA THR A 350 -11.27 2.11 -6.27
C THR A 350 -9.84 2.59 -6.45
N PHE A 351 -8.91 1.66 -6.61
CA PHE A 351 -7.52 1.93 -6.93
C PHE A 351 -7.25 1.58 -8.39
N ILE A 352 -6.48 2.40 -9.10
CA ILE A 352 -6.16 2.19 -10.51
C ILE A 352 -4.65 2.33 -10.70
N TYR A 353 -4.07 1.36 -11.40
CA TYR A 353 -2.66 1.35 -11.76
C TYR A 353 -2.47 0.63 -13.11
N GLN A 354 -1.75 1.27 -14.05
CA GLN A 354 -1.46 0.71 -15.37
C GLN A 354 -2.70 0.13 -16.08
N ASN A 355 -3.81 0.87 -16.08
CA ASN A 355 -5.12 0.46 -16.63
C ASN A 355 -5.78 -0.74 -15.95
N LYS A 356 -5.21 -1.30 -14.87
CA LYS A 356 -5.89 -2.27 -14.02
C LYS A 356 -6.64 -1.55 -12.90
N VAL A 357 -7.90 -1.93 -12.72
CA VAL A 357 -8.80 -1.41 -11.69
C VAL A 357 -8.88 -2.43 -10.56
N TYR A 358 -8.83 -1.96 -9.33
CA TYR A 358 -8.91 -2.76 -8.13
C TYR A 358 -9.99 -2.17 -7.22
N ASP A 359 -10.92 -3.02 -6.79
CA ASP A 359 -11.78 -2.67 -5.67
C ASP A 359 -11.00 -2.82 -4.38
N VAL A 360 -10.97 -1.75 -3.59
CA VAL A 360 -10.12 -1.66 -2.41
C VAL A 360 -10.89 -1.10 -1.22
N ASN A 361 -10.39 -1.44 -0.03
CA ASN A 361 -10.77 -0.77 1.21
C ASN A 361 -9.65 0.17 1.60
N VAL A 362 -9.96 1.45 1.84
CA VAL A 362 -8.96 2.45 2.22
C VAL A 362 -9.25 3.09 3.56
N ARG A 363 -8.19 3.54 4.22
CA ARG A 363 -8.25 4.40 5.40
C ARG A 363 -7.04 5.31 5.48
N TYR A 364 -7.14 6.34 6.32
CA TYR A 364 -5.96 7.06 6.78
C TYR A 364 -5.12 6.20 7.72
N ARG A 365 -3.82 6.48 7.78
CA ARG A 365 -2.87 5.78 8.65
C ARG A 365 -1.99 6.74 9.43
N GLY A 366 -1.11 6.17 10.25
CA GLY A 366 -0.19 6.91 11.11
C GLY A 366 -0.73 7.02 12.52
N ASP A 367 0.17 6.95 13.49
CA ASP A 367 -0.20 7.07 14.90
C ASP A 367 -0.39 8.55 15.22
N PHE A 368 0.52 9.40 14.75
CA PHE A 368 0.50 10.84 15.02
C PHE A 368 -0.25 11.68 13.99
N ALA A 369 -0.71 12.86 14.44
CA ALA A 369 -1.56 13.77 13.68
C ALA A 369 -0.94 14.32 12.38
N ASN A 370 0.38 14.34 12.24
CA ASN A 370 1.05 14.78 11.01
C ASN A 370 0.59 13.98 9.78
N HIS A 371 0.19 12.71 9.95
CA HIS A 371 -0.26 11.87 8.86
C HIS A 371 -1.69 12.19 8.36
N TRP A 372 -2.52 12.85 9.17
CA TRP A 372 -3.94 12.99 8.88
C TRP A 372 -4.56 14.36 9.18
N ARG A 373 -3.88 15.26 9.90
CA ARG A 373 -4.36 16.62 10.18
C ARG A 373 -4.36 17.50 8.94
N TYR A 374 -3.30 17.47 8.14
CA TYR A 374 -3.12 18.34 6.97
C TYR A 374 -3.76 17.79 5.70
N PRO A 375 -4.02 18.61 4.66
CA PRO A 375 -4.70 18.18 3.43
C PRO A 375 -4.12 16.91 2.80
N GLN A 376 -2.79 16.82 2.74
CA GLN A 376 -2.10 15.60 2.32
C GLN A 376 -2.13 14.54 3.44
N LYS A 377 -2.78 13.40 3.16
CA LYS A 377 -3.04 12.32 4.13
C LYS A 377 -2.22 11.09 3.82
N SER A 378 -1.70 10.36 4.81
CA SER A 378 -1.11 9.03 4.61
C SER A 378 -2.20 7.95 4.49
N TRP A 379 -2.00 6.95 3.62
CA TRP A 379 -3.03 5.95 3.29
C TRP A 379 -2.60 4.50 3.59
N VAL A 380 -3.57 3.68 3.98
CA VAL A 380 -3.51 2.22 3.85
C VAL A 380 -4.58 1.81 2.86
N ILE A 381 -4.18 1.05 1.85
CA ILE A 381 -5.05 0.51 0.79
C ILE A 381 -5.02 -1.00 0.91
N ARG A 382 -6.17 -1.63 1.15
CA ARG A 382 -6.34 -3.08 1.22
C ARG A 382 -7.04 -3.57 -0.04
N PHE A 383 -6.38 -4.47 -0.75
CA PHE A 383 -6.92 -5.16 -1.91
C PHE A 383 -7.79 -6.34 -1.46
N THR A 384 -8.86 -6.62 -2.20
CA THR A 384 -9.68 -7.81 -1.97
C THR A 384 -8.87 -9.08 -2.30
N GLN A 385 -9.14 -10.19 -1.61
CA GLN A 385 -8.27 -11.38 -1.63
C GLN A 385 -8.07 -11.99 -3.04
N GLU A 386 -8.99 -11.75 -3.97
CA GLU A 386 -8.91 -12.26 -5.35
C GLU A 386 -7.93 -11.47 -6.24
N ASP A 387 -7.57 -10.24 -5.85
CA ASP A 387 -6.78 -9.30 -6.67
C ASP A 387 -5.57 -8.74 -5.90
N SER A 388 -4.54 -9.56 -5.69
CA SER A 388 -3.29 -9.07 -5.08
C SER A 388 -2.58 -8.02 -5.95
N PHE A 389 -2.05 -6.97 -5.33
CA PHE A 389 -1.24 -5.94 -5.99
C PHE A 389 0.24 -6.26 -5.77
N TYR A 390 0.95 -6.64 -6.83
CA TYR A 390 2.34 -7.13 -6.75
C TYR A 390 2.54 -8.26 -5.71
N GLY A 391 1.53 -9.12 -5.54
CA GLY A 391 1.58 -10.23 -4.59
C GLY A 391 1.37 -9.83 -3.13
N THR A 392 0.97 -8.58 -2.84
CA THR A 392 0.50 -8.15 -1.52
C THR A 392 -0.98 -7.75 -1.56
N ASN A 393 -1.68 -7.94 -0.44
CA ASN A 393 -3.05 -7.49 -0.26
C ASN A 393 -3.13 -6.10 0.41
N LYS A 394 -1.99 -5.48 0.72
CA LYS A 394 -1.94 -4.21 1.44
C LYS A 394 -0.82 -3.31 0.92
N LEU A 395 -1.18 -2.08 0.61
CA LEU A 395 -0.28 -1.03 0.19
C LEU A 395 -0.31 0.09 1.24
N LYS A 396 0.87 0.51 1.71
CA LYS A 396 1.03 1.62 2.66
C LYS A 396 1.69 2.79 1.96
N LEU A 397 1.03 3.95 1.95
CA LEU A 397 1.53 5.18 1.37
C LEU A 397 1.74 6.21 2.48
N PHE A 398 2.98 6.64 2.67
CA PHE A 398 3.38 7.64 3.63
C PHE A 398 3.55 8.98 2.92
N ILE A 399 3.14 10.06 3.58
CA ILE A 399 3.51 11.40 3.11
C ILE A 399 5.03 11.55 3.15
N SER A 400 5.61 12.18 2.13
CA SER A 400 7.07 12.26 2.01
C SER A 400 7.71 13.00 3.19
N SER A 401 7.03 14.02 3.75
CA SER A 401 7.56 14.80 4.88
C SER A 401 7.75 13.97 6.16
N ASP A 402 6.92 12.96 6.38
CA ASP A 402 7.01 12.07 7.54
C ASP A 402 8.26 11.18 7.49
N ARG A 403 8.69 10.79 6.28
CA ARG A 403 9.94 10.04 6.06
C ARG A 403 11.14 10.96 5.79
N TYR A 404 11.05 12.20 6.27
CA TYR A 404 12.03 13.26 6.09
C TYR A 404 12.47 13.41 4.63
N TYR A 405 11.48 13.35 3.73
CA TYR A 405 11.57 13.33 2.28
C TYR A 405 12.39 12.17 1.73
N PHE A 406 13.72 12.30 1.72
CA PHE A 406 14.63 11.36 1.08
C PHE A 406 15.49 10.57 2.07
N ALA A 407 15.45 10.91 3.36
CA ALA A 407 16.31 10.30 4.36
C ALA A 407 16.08 8.79 4.48
N ASP A 408 14.83 8.34 4.62
CA ASP A 408 14.52 6.91 4.76
C ASP A 408 14.92 6.12 3.49
N ALA A 409 14.62 6.65 2.30
CA ALA A 409 15.00 6.02 1.03
C ALA A 409 16.53 5.84 0.90
N PHE A 410 17.27 6.82 1.39
CA PHE A 410 18.72 6.81 1.42
C PHE A 410 19.28 5.88 2.50
N HIS A 411 18.67 5.82 3.69
CA HIS A 411 19.05 4.85 4.72
C HIS A 411 18.78 3.42 4.25
N ASN A 412 17.67 3.15 3.57
CA ASN A 412 17.41 1.83 2.99
C ASN A 412 18.42 1.47 1.89
N TYR A 413 18.92 2.45 1.12
CA TYR A 413 20.03 2.23 0.19
C TYR A 413 21.32 1.84 0.92
N ARG A 414 21.73 2.60 1.96
CA ARG A 414 22.92 2.27 2.76
C ARG A 414 22.80 0.91 3.45
N ALA A 415 21.63 0.59 3.98
CA ALA A 415 21.36 -0.69 4.62
C ALA A 415 21.57 -1.85 3.64
N ARG A 416 21.04 -1.77 2.41
CA ARG A 416 21.29 -2.78 1.36
C ARG A 416 22.77 -2.93 1.02
N LYS A 417 23.49 -1.81 0.92
CA LYS A 417 24.94 -1.79 0.64
C LYS A 417 25.76 -2.44 1.74
N LEU A 418 25.30 -2.34 2.99
CA LEU A 418 25.88 -3.02 4.16
C LEU A 418 25.35 -4.47 4.33
N GLY A 419 24.58 -5.00 3.38
CA GLY A 419 24.07 -6.38 3.45
C GLY A 419 22.91 -6.58 4.43
N LEU A 420 22.29 -5.51 4.93
CA LEU A 420 21.10 -5.56 5.77
C LEU A 420 19.83 -5.76 4.93
N LEU A 421 18.72 -6.01 5.63
CA LEU A 421 17.40 -6.30 5.04
C LEU A 421 16.41 -5.16 5.29
N PRO A 422 16.59 -3.95 4.74
CA PRO A 422 15.58 -2.89 4.85
C PRO A 422 14.35 -3.24 4.00
N PRO A 423 13.21 -2.56 4.23
CA PRO A 423 12.03 -2.75 3.39
C PRO A 423 12.27 -2.24 1.96
N ASP A 424 11.51 -2.80 1.02
CA ASP A 424 11.36 -2.32 -0.33
C ASP A 424 10.47 -1.09 -0.30
N THR A 425 11.00 -0.03 -0.90
CA THR A 425 10.39 1.27 -0.90
C THR A 425 10.49 1.92 -2.26
N ARG A 426 9.58 2.85 -2.56
CA ARG A 426 9.61 3.65 -3.78
C ARG A 426 8.79 4.91 -3.64
N PHE A 427 9.19 5.97 -4.32
CA PHE A 427 8.37 7.16 -4.51
C PHE A 427 7.30 6.89 -5.57
N VAL A 428 6.09 7.39 -5.33
CA VAL A 428 4.95 7.24 -6.24
C VAL A 428 4.19 8.57 -6.31
N LEU A 429 3.56 8.83 -7.44
CA LEU A 429 2.63 9.94 -7.59
C LEU A 429 1.24 9.44 -7.26
N LEU A 430 0.56 10.07 -6.31
CA LEU A 430 -0.82 9.73 -5.99
C LEU A 430 -1.77 10.80 -6.52
N PHE A 431 -2.82 10.35 -7.20
CA PHE A 431 -3.97 11.16 -7.56
C PHE A 431 -5.17 10.67 -6.77
N VAL A 432 -5.84 11.56 -6.05
CA VAL A 432 -7.07 11.23 -5.32
C VAL A 432 -8.22 11.98 -5.98
N ASN A 433 -9.22 11.25 -6.49
CA ASN A 433 -10.32 11.83 -7.26
C ASN A 433 -9.86 12.76 -8.39
N ASN A 434 -8.78 12.38 -9.09
CA ASN A 434 -8.13 13.08 -10.21
C ASN A 434 -7.28 14.30 -9.86
N ASP A 435 -7.31 14.75 -8.61
CA ASP A 435 -6.42 15.80 -8.14
C ASP A 435 -5.08 15.21 -7.76
N PHE A 436 -3.99 15.90 -8.13
CA PHE A 436 -2.65 15.53 -7.68
C PHE A 436 -2.58 15.69 -6.16
N ALA A 437 -2.52 14.56 -5.45
CA ALA A 437 -2.42 14.52 -3.99
C ALA A 437 -0.97 14.59 -3.51
N GLY A 438 -0.01 14.58 -4.44
CA GLY A 438 1.41 14.74 -4.16
C GLY A 438 2.24 13.48 -4.34
N VAL A 439 3.48 13.56 -3.86
CA VAL A 439 4.43 12.44 -3.87
C VAL A 439 4.33 11.69 -2.55
N TYR A 440 4.12 10.38 -2.68
CA TYR A 440 4.05 9.47 -1.57
C TYR A 440 5.24 8.51 -1.58
N TYR A 441 5.62 8.09 -0.38
CA TYR A 441 6.62 7.06 -0.19
C TYR A 441 5.92 5.76 0.18
N GLN A 442 5.95 4.81 -0.75
CA GLN A 442 5.43 3.46 -0.56
C GLN A 442 6.44 2.65 0.24
N ILE A 443 5.97 1.96 1.28
CA ILE A 443 6.75 1.01 2.05
C ILE A 443 6.00 -0.33 2.08
N GLU A 444 6.70 -1.43 1.81
CA GLU A 444 6.14 -2.78 1.95
C GLU A 444 5.67 -3.09 3.38
N ASP A 445 4.85 -4.13 3.53
CA ASP A 445 4.42 -4.59 4.85
C ASP A 445 5.43 -5.59 5.43
N TRP A 446 5.34 -5.80 6.75
CA TRP A 446 6.19 -6.73 7.49
C TRP A 446 5.47 -8.06 7.59
N ASP A 447 5.51 -8.84 6.52
CA ASP A 447 4.78 -10.11 6.42
C ASP A 447 5.67 -11.20 5.81
N LYS A 448 5.07 -12.38 5.55
CA LYS A 448 5.76 -13.49 4.89
C LYS A 448 6.34 -13.10 3.53
N LYS A 449 5.65 -12.21 2.80
CA LYS A 449 6.06 -11.78 1.47
C LYS A 449 7.36 -10.96 1.55
N TYR A 450 7.47 -10.08 2.54
CA TYR A 450 8.72 -9.37 2.83
C TYR A 450 9.90 -10.34 2.99
N LEU A 451 9.75 -11.39 3.80
CA LEU A 451 10.83 -12.37 3.99
C LEU A 451 11.17 -13.10 2.69
N GLU A 452 10.17 -13.52 1.92
CA GLU A 452 10.36 -14.18 0.63
C GLU A 452 11.10 -13.31 -0.38
N THR A 453 10.81 -12.00 -0.46
CA THR A 453 11.52 -11.09 -1.37
C THR A 453 12.98 -10.89 -0.96
N LYS A 454 13.32 -11.05 0.33
CA LYS A 454 14.70 -11.05 0.82
C LYS A 454 15.38 -12.42 0.79
N GLN A 455 14.76 -13.42 0.14
CA GLN A 455 15.26 -14.79 0.10
C GLN A 455 15.47 -15.36 1.52
N ARG A 456 14.52 -15.08 2.40
CA ARG A 456 14.45 -15.61 3.77
C ARG A 456 13.27 -16.56 3.91
N ILE A 457 13.38 -17.49 4.86
CA ILE A 457 12.30 -18.43 5.18
C ILE A 457 11.18 -17.62 5.83
N SER A 458 9.98 -17.66 5.23
CA SER A 458 8.82 -16.89 5.69
C SER A 458 8.09 -17.52 6.89
N ASP A 459 8.33 -18.80 7.16
CA ASP A 459 7.90 -19.54 8.35
C ASP A 459 8.98 -19.51 9.44
N SER A 460 9.50 -18.32 9.72
CA SER A 460 10.44 -18.06 10.81
C SER A 460 9.95 -16.89 11.67
N ASP A 461 10.47 -16.78 12.88
CA ASP A 461 10.11 -15.68 13.78
C ASP A 461 10.64 -14.34 13.24
N PHE A 462 9.73 -13.43 12.93
CA PHE A 462 10.05 -12.04 12.66
C PHE A 462 9.38 -11.15 13.70
N LEU A 463 10.21 -10.53 14.52
CA LEU A 463 9.85 -9.83 15.74
C LEU A 463 9.96 -8.33 15.52
N THR A 464 8.95 -7.57 15.94
CA THR A 464 9.00 -6.11 15.96
C THR A 464 8.46 -5.57 17.28
N THR A 465 8.89 -4.36 17.65
CA THR A 465 8.37 -3.68 18.83
C THR A 465 6.97 -3.11 18.57
N ILE A 466 6.08 -3.22 19.56
CA ILE A 466 4.73 -2.68 19.51
C ILE A 466 4.74 -1.23 20.01
N ASN A 467 4.37 -0.27 19.15
CA ASN A 467 4.37 1.16 19.48
C ASN A 467 3.08 1.64 20.21
N ASN A 468 2.19 0.72 20.62
CA ASN A 468 0.80 1.07 21.00
C ASN A 468 0.54 1.37 22.49
N ASN A 469 1.55 1.35 23.38
CA ASN A 469 1.32 1.61 24.80
C ASN A 469 2.04 2.88 25.28
N ILE A 470 1.50 4.04 24.90
CA ILE A 470 1.88 5.36 25.42
C ILE A 470 1.50 5.52 26.92
N ASP A 471 0.90 4.51 27.55
CA ASP A 471 0.54 4.53 28.98
C ASP A 471 1.41 3.60 29.86
N ILE A 472 2.44 2.96 29.30
CA ILE A 472 3.43 2.27 30.14
C ILE A 472 4.50 3.27 30.50
N SER A 473 4.61 3.50 31.82
CA SER A 473 5.56 4.42 32.42
C SER A 473 6.92 4.35 31.71
N TRP A 474 7.51 5.51 31.42
CA TRP A 474 8.85 5.74 30.85
C TRP A 474 10.03 4.98 31.52
N PHE A 475 9.74 4.11 32.50
CA PHE A 475 10.66 3.31 33.27
C PHE A 475 10.85 1.87 32.77
N GLU A 476 9.96 1.33 31.92
CA GLU A 476 10.12 -0.05 31.39
C GLU A 476 10.65 -0.07 29.95
N THR A 477 11.72 -0.82 29.71
CA THR A 477 12.31 -1.02 28.37
C THR A 477 11.67 -2.21 27.66
N ILE A 478 11.75 -2.30 26.33
CA ILE A 478 11.27 -3.45 25.53
C ILE A 478 11.88 -4.79 25.96
N THR A 479 12.98 -4.75 26.72
CA THR A 479 13.63 -5.94 27.26
C THR A 479 13.00 -6.42 28.57
N ALA A 480 12.21 -5.59 29.24
CA ALA A 480 11.59 -5.89 30.54
C ALA A 480 10.39 -6.83 30.40
N ASN A 481 9.68 -6.78 29.28
CA ASN A 481 8.47 -7.58 29.06
C ASN A 481 8.31 -7.99 27.58
N MET A 482 8.05 -9.28 27.33
CA MET A 482 7.82 -9.79 25.98
C MET A 482 6.52 -9.27 25.34
N ASN A 483 5.58 -8.71 26.13
CA ASN A 483 4.37 -8.07 25.62
C ASN A 483 4.63 -6.80 24.81
N PHE A 484 5.86 -6.28 24.81
CA PHE A 484 6.28 -5.19 23.92
C PHE A 484 6.67 -5.66 22.52
N TRP A 485 6.67 -6.97 22.29
CA TRP A 485 7.07 -7.57 21.02
C TRP A 485 5.89 -8.27 20.35
N GLU A 486 5.77 -8.08 19.03
CA GLU A 486 4.86 -8.84 18.19
C GLU A 486 5.62 -9.74 17.22
N LYS A 487 5.02 -10.89 16.90
CA LYS A 487 5.46 -11.78 15.83
C LYS A 487 4.70 -11.45 14.56
N ASN A 488 5.35 -10.75 13.64
CA ASN A 488 4.79 -10.50 12.31
C ASN A 488 4.73 -11.78 11.46
N THR A 489 5.72 -12.66 11.64
CA THR A 489 5.71 -14.05 11.18
C THR A 489 6.18 -14.95 12.33
N LYS A 490 5.82 -16.23 12.28
CA LYS A 490 6.20 -17.20 13.30
C LYS A 490 6.65 -18.51 12.68
N ASP A 491 7.58 -19.17 13.34
CA ASP A 491 7.86 -20.57 13.08
C ASP A 491 6.72 -21.45 13.63
N PRO A 492 6.05 -22.27 12.81
CA PRO A 492 4.97 -23.14 13.27
C PRO A 492 5.44 -24.30 14.15
N HIS A 493 6.73 -24.63 14.16
CA HIS A 493 7.32 -25.74 14.91
C HIS A 493 7.85 -25.32 16.30
N LEU A 494 8.03 -24.01 16.55
CA LEU A 494 8.44 -23.50 17.87
C LEU A 494 7.24 -23.43 18.81
N GLN A 495 7.25 -24.26 19.87
CA GLN A 495 6.20 -24.28 20.88
C GLN A 495 6.24 -23.08 21.85
N SER A 496 7.44 -22.52 22.11
CA SER A 496 7.60 -21.35 22.97
C SER A 496 7.52 -20.05 22.18
N ASN A 497 6.72 -19.10 22.66
CA ASN A 497 6.41 -17.89 21.91
C ASN A 497 7.59 -16.92 21.80
N PHE A 498 8.57 -16.90 22.73
CA PHE A 498 9.72 -15.95 22.68
C PHE A 498 11.03 -16.49 23.27
N ALA A 499 11.21 -17.82 23.37
CA ALA A 499 12.37 -18.42 24.06
C ALA A 499 13.75 -17.89 23.63
N PHE A 500 13.99 -17.77 22.32
CA PHE A 500 15.28 -17.27 21.83
C PHE A 500 15.50 -15.79 22.15
N LEU A 501 14.44 -14.97 22.08
CA LEU A 501 14.51 -13.56 22.42
C LEU A 501 14.77 -13.37 23.92
N ASP A 502 14.06 -14.12 24.76
CA ASP A 502 14.24 -14.12 26.21
C ASP A 502 15.66 -14.55 26.62
N TYR A 503 16.17 -15.64 26.03
CA TYR A 503 17.57 -16.05 26.21
C TYR A 503 18.56 -14.96 25.83
N THR A 504 18.33 -14.29 24.69
CA THR A 504 19.19 -13.21 24.20
C THR A 504 19.21 -12.04 25.19
N PHE A 505 18.05 -11.59 25.68
CA PHE A 505 18.00 -10.50 26.66
C PHE A 505 18.56 -10.90 28.02
N ASN A 506 18.35 -12.13 28.47
CA ASN A 506 19.00 -12.64 29.67
C ASN A 506 20.53 -12.60 29.54
N LEU A 507 21.07 -13.00 28.39
CA LEU A 507 22.51 -12.91 28.11
C LEU A 507 23.00 -11.47 28.16
N LEU A 508 22.31 -10.53 27.51
CA LEU A 508 22.72 -9.12 27.44
C LEU A 508 22.61 -8.37 28.78
N LYS A 509 21.70 -8.79 29.67
CA LYS A 509 21.46 -8.12 30.96
C LYS A 509 22.30 -8.65 32.10
N ASN A 510 22.48 -9.96 32.17
CA ASN A 510 22.91 -10.63 33.40
C ASN A 510 24.34 -11.17 33.33
N TYR A 511 25.01 -11.07 32.18
CA TYR A 511 26.37 -11.56 31.99
C TYR A 511 27.39 -10.42 31.89
N ARG A 512 28.64 -10.72 32.22
CA ARG A 512 29.76 -9.77 32.08
C ARG A 512 30.13 -9.61 30.60
N ALA A 513 30.71 -8.48 30.24
CA ALA A 513 31.10 -8.19 28.85
C ALA A 513 31.95 -9.28 28.18
N ILE A 514 32.87 -9.92 28.93
CA ILE A 514 33.70 -11.03 28.43
C ILE A 514 32.88 -12.30 28.14
N GLU A 515 31.84 -12.58 28.93
CA GLU A 515 30.96 -13.73 28.74
C GLU A 515 29.98 -13.47 27.58
N ILE A 516 29.50 -12.23 27.46
CA ILE A 516 28.70 -11.78 26.30
C ILE A 516 29.52 -11.93 25.03
N GLU A 517 30.77 -11.45 25.00
CA GLU A 517 31.66 -11.58 23.84
C GLU A 517 31.81 -13.03 23.36
N GLN A 518 31.88 -13.99 24.28
CA GLN A 518 32.06 -15.41 23.96
C GLN A 518 30.78 -16.10 23.46
N LYS A 519 29.60 -15.63 23.88
CA LYS A 519 28.33 -16.36 23.67
C LYS A 519 27.32 -15.64 22.77
N ILE A 520 27.37 -14.32 22.68
CA ILE A 520 26.29 -13.56 22.01
C ILE A 520 26.18 -13.92 20.54
N PHE A 521 27.31 -14.16 19.88
CA PHE A 521 27.32 -14.50 18.46
C PHE A 521 26.93 -15.95 18.17
N ASP A 522 26.63 -16.77 19.19
CA ASP A 522 25.96 -18.07 19.01
C ASP A 522 24.48 -17.90 18.66
N ILE A 523 23.85 -16.81 19.14
CA ILE A 523 22.42 -16.51 18.93
C ILE A 523 22.17 -15.25 18.09
N LEU A 524 23.15 -14.37 17.93
CA LEU A 524 23.09 -13.15 17.11
C LEU A 524 24.06 -13.27 15.93
N ASP A 525 23.62 -12.93 14.72
CA ASP A 525 24.49 -12.90 13.55
C ASP A 525 25.48 -11.72 13.65
N GLU A 526 26.79 -12.05 13.67
CA GLU A 526 27.85 -11.08 13.93
C GLU A 526 27.93 -10.00 12.83
N ASP A 527 27.86 -10.40 11.57
CA ASP A 527 27.94 -9.48 10.44
C ASP A 527 26.71 -8.56 10.37
N SER A 528 25.53 -9.11 10.67
CA SER A 528 24.29 -8.34 10.80
C SER A 528 24.41 -7.28 11.89
N PHE A 529 24.95 -7.61 13.08
CA PHE A 529 25.14 -6.65 14.15
C PHE A 529 26.07 -5.50 13.76
N TYR A 530 27.26 -5.79 13.22
CA TYR A 530 28.19 -4.73 12.84
C TYR A 530 27.62 -3.83 11.73
N SER A 531 27.00 -4.44 10.72
CA SER A 531 26.39 -3.71 9.61
C SER A 531 25.26 -2.81 10.09
N TRP A 532 24.39 -3.32 10.95
CA TRP A 532 23.28 -2.58 11.56
C TRP A 532 23.80 -1.43 12.42
N HIS A 533 24.80 -1.67 13.26
CA HIS A 533 25.35 -0.62 14.12
C HIS A 533 26.09 0.45 13.30
N ILE A 534 26.88 0.07 12.29
CA ILE A 534 27.57 1.03 11.40
C ILE A 534 26.56 1.90 10.65
N HIS A 535 25.48 1.29 10.13
CA HIS A 535 24.40 2.02 9.47
C HIS A 535 23.82 3.13 10.35
N SER A 536 23.60 2.82 11.63
CA SER A 536 23.12 3.75 12.64
C SER A 536 24.12 4.83 13.01
N VAL A 537 25.41 4.48 13.15
CA VAL A 537 26.48 5.45 13.44
C VAL A 537 26.64 6.46 12.31
N LEU A 538 26.61 6.00 11.05
CA LEU A 538 26.69 6.89 9.89
C LEU A 538 25.55 7.94 9.85
N SER A 539 24.41 7.62 10.45
CA SER A 539 23.22 8.48 10.46
C SER A 539 23.02 9.23 11.78
N LYS A 540 23.83 8.93 12.81
CA LYS A 540 23.59 9.36 14.19
C LYS A 540 22.14 9.07 14.62
N ASP A 541 21.74 7.82 14.44
CA ASP A 541 20.39 7.37 14.75
C ASP A 541 20.12 7.33 16.26
N HIS A 542 18.90 7.72 16.64
CA HIS A 542 18.38 7.61 18.02
C HIS A 542 17.02 6.92 18.09
N HIS A 543 16.40 6.57 16.96
CA HIS A 543 15.06 5.99 16.92
C HIS A 543 15.03 4.49 17.23
N GLN A 544 16.10 3.73 16.90
CA GLN A 544 16.20 2.30 17.19
C GLN A 544 16.68 2.05 18.63
N ASN A 545 15.91 2.53 19.61
CA ASN A 545 16.30 2.59 21.02
C ASN A 545 15.67 1.45 21.87
N ASP A 546 15.78 1.54 23.20
CA ASP A 546 15.22 0.55 24.14
C ASP A 546 13.69 0.56 24.27
N TYR A 547 13.01 1.45 23.55
CA TYR A 547 11.56 1.64 23.66
C TYR A 547 10.84 1.29 22.35
N GLU A 548 11.49 1.49 21.20
CA GLU A 548 10.84 1.32 19.90
C GLU A 548 11.81 1.05 18.74
N ASN A 549 11.23 0.71 17.59
CA ASN A 549 11.86 0.53 16.29
C ASN A 549 12.94 -0.57 16.20
N LEU A 550 13.06 -1.45 17.19
CA LEU A 550 13.87 -2.67 17.04
C LEU A 550 13.11 -3.76 16.28
N ARG A 551 13.85 -4.45 15.41
CA ARG A 551 13.34 -5.55 14.59
C ARG A 551 14.36 -6.65 14.49
N LEU A 552 13.90 -7.88 14.71
CA LEU A 552 14.74 -9.06 14.76
C LEU A 552 14.13 -10.16 13.91
N TYR A 553 14.88 -10.70 12.97
CA TYR A 553 14.50 -11.88 12.21
C TYR A 553 15.32 -13.08 12.69
N PHE A 554 14.67 -14.14 13.14
CA PHE A 554 15.37 -15.37 13.50
C PHE A 554 15.59 -16.23 12.25
N ASN A 555 16.84 -16.34 11.81
CA ASN A 555 17.22 -17.17 10.68
C ASN A 555 17.34 -18.63 11.12
N ASN A 556 16.28 -19.42 10.88
CA ASN A 556 16.23 -20.83 11.25
C ASN A 556 17.37 -21.68 10.65
N THR A 557 17.91 -21.30 9.49
CA THR A 557 19.03 -22.02 8.88
C THR A 557 20.36 -21.76 9.60
N LYS A 558 20.54 -20.57 10.17
CA LYS A 558 21.74 -20.21 10.94
C LYS A 558 21.59 -20.49 12.44
N GLY A 559 20.35 -20.56 12.93
CA GLY A 559 20.05 -20.56 14.36
C GLY A 559 20.34 -19.22 15.04
N LYS A 560 20.28 -18.10 14.30
CA LYS A 560 20.71 -16.77 14.78
C LYS A 560 19.73 -15.67 14.40
N PHE A 561 19.63 -14.64 15.24
CA PHE A 561 18.95 -13.39 14.93
C PHE A 561 19.76 -12.51 13.98
N GLU A 562 19.07 -11.92 13.01
CA GLU A 562 19.53 -10.83 12.15
C GLU A 562 18.78 -9.55 12.57
N LEU A 563 19.52 -8.45 12.76
CA LEU A 563 18.97 -7.12 13.05
C LEU A 563 18.51 -6.44 11.76
N ILE A 564 17.29 -5.89 11.80
CA ILE A 564 16.68 -5.23 10.64
C ILE A 564 16.53 -3.73 10.92
N PRO A 565 17.11 -2.84 10.09
CA PRO A 565 17.00 -1.40 10.30
C PRO A 565 15.57 -0.91 10.03
N TRP A 566 15.09 0.03 10.86
CA TRP A 566 13.78 0.66 10.69
C TRP A 566 13.72 2.06 11.29
N ASP A 567 13.04 2.95 10.58
CA ASP A 567 12.76 4.34 11.00
C ASP A 567 14.03 5.10 11.44
N VAL A 568 15.11 4.91 10.68
CA VAL A 568 16.44 5.43 11.01
C VAL A 568 16.50 6.93 10.76
N GLU A 569 16.87 7.68 11.80
CA GLU A 569 17.01 9.14 11.71
C GLU A 569 18.28 9.59 11.00
N ILE A 570 18.34 10.87 10.64
CA ILE A 570 19.58 11.53 10.24
C ILE A 570 19.85 12.78 11.10
N ASN A 571 20.75 12.65 12.07
CA ASN A 571 21.14 13.74 12.95
C ASN A 571 22.58 14.19 12.69
N LYS A 572 22.85 15.46 12.95
CA LYS A 572 24.20 16.02 12.82
C LYS A 572 25.03 15.73 14.07
N TYR A 573 26.25 15.25 13.88
CA TYR A 573 27.27 15.22 14.94
C TYR A 573 27.73 16.63 15.33
N LYS A 574 27.93 16.84 16.63
CA LYS A 574 28.52 18.02 17.26
C LYS A 574 29.87 17.64 17.85
N GLU A 575 30.69 18.65 18.15
CA GLU A 575 31.97 18.46 18.82
C GLU A 575 31.78 17.64 20.11
N ARG A 576 32.61 16.61 20.32
CA ARG A 576 32.59 15.69 21.47
C ARG A 576 31.42 14.71 21.61
N ASP A 577 30.52 14.62 20.63
CA ASP A 577 29.54 13.54 20.60
C ASP A 577 30.21 12.15 20.60
N SER A 578 29.64 11.18 21.31
CA SER A 578 30.08 9.79 21.17
C SER A 578 29.63 9.21 19.82
N ILE A 579 30.49 8.39 19.19
CA ILE A 579 30.14 7.64 17.99
C ILE A 579 29.31 6.37 18.28
N THR A 580 28.71 6.26 19.45
CA THR A 580 27.71 5.23 19.80
C THR A 580 26.38 5.93 20.05
N PRO A 581 25.70 6.43 18.98
CA PRO A 581 24.54 7.30 19.12
C PRO A 581 23.28 6.56 19.57
N ILE A 582 23.17 5.25 19.28
CA ILE A 582 22.03 4.45 19.70
C ILE A 582 22.23 3.95 21.13
N ASN A 583 21.36 4.42 22.03
CA ASN A 583 21.27 3.92 23.39
C ASN A 583 20.25 2.77 23.48
N ASN A 584 20.64 1.58 23.02
CA ASN A 584 19.87 0.35 23.24
C ASN A 584 20.71 -0.77 23.86
N ILE A 585 20.04 -1.83 24.31
CA ILE A 585 20.67 -2.94 25.02
C ILE A 585 21.77 -3.64 24.21
N PHE A 586 21.59 -3.81 22.89
CA PHE A 586 22.59 -4.46 22.03
C PHE A 586 23.84 -3.58 21.93
N SER A 587 23.67 -2.30 21.60
CA SER A 587 24.78 -1.36 21.51
C SER A 587 25.53 -1.26 22.84
N ARG A 588 24.82 -1.04 23.96
CA ARG A 588 25.45 -0.90 25.28
C ARG A 588 26.19 -2.15 25.70
N ALA A 589 25.58 -3.34 25.60
CA ALA A 589 26.17 -4.56 26.11
C ALA A 589 27.34 -5.06 25.25
N LEU A 590 27.18 -5.09 23.91
CA LEU A 590 28.22 -5.61 23.02
C LEU A 590 29.40 -4.63 22.92
N LEU A 591 29.14 -3.33 22.84
CA LEU A 591 30.20 -2.33 22.76
C LEU A 591 30.83 -2.04 24.12
N MET A 592 30.52 -2.77 25.19
CA MET A 592 31.41 -2.84 26.35
C MET A 592 32.64 -3.70 26.08
N SER A 593 32.56 -4.69 25.18
CA SER A 593 33.73 -5.44 24.73
C SER A 593 34.63 -4.55 23.86
N LYS A 594 35.90 -4.43 24.27
CA LYS A 594 36.93 -3.72 23.52
C LYS A 594 37.14 -4.35 22.15
N LYS A 595 37.15 -5.69 22.06
CA LYS A 595 37.34 -6.43 20.81
C LYS A 595 36.21 -6.13 19.82
N ILE A 596 34.96 -6.12 20.31
CA ILE A 596 33.80 -5.82 19.47
C ILE A 596 33.82 -4.35 19.02
N ARG A 597 34.08 -3.39 19.94
CA ARG A 597 34.27 -1.97 19.56
C ARG A 597 35.36 -1.78 18.51
N HIS A 598 36.50 -2.42 18.71
CA HIS A 598 37.65 -2.32 17.81
C HIS A 598 37.31 -2.81 16.40
N LYS A 599 36.68 -3.99 16.29
CA LYS A 599 36.22 -4.54 15.00
C LYS A 599 35.20 -3.61 14.33
N ARG A 600 34.23 -3.07 15.09
CA ARG A 600 33.27 -2.07 14.58
C ARG A 600 33.98 -0.85 13.99
N ASN A 601 34.97 -0.31 14.70
CA ASN A 601 35.70 0.89 14.28
C ASN A 601 36.51 0.65 12.99
N ILE A 602 37.15 -0.52 12.84
CA ILE A 602 37.85 -0.89 11.59
C ILE A 602 36.87 -0.95 10.42
N LEU A 603 35.73 -1.63 10.60
CA LEU A 603 34.71 -1.74 9.54
C LEU A 603 34.12 -0.38 9.16
N LEU A 604 33.86 0.49 10.15
CA LEU A 604 33.41 1.86 9.93
C LEU A 604 34.47 2.69 9.19
N TRP A 605 35.73 2.62 9.61
CA TRP A 605 36.84 3.32 8.96
C TRP A 605 37.01 2.90 7.50
N ASN A 606 36.89 1.60 7.20
CA ASN A 606 36.93 1.08 5.84
C ASN A 606 35.78 1.64 5.00
N TYR A 607 34.56 1.70 5.56
CA TYR A 607 33.42 2.30 4.87
C TYR A 607 33.70 3.77 4.53
N LEU A 608 34.16 4.56 5.50
CA LEU A 608 34.44 5.98 5.36
C LEU A 608 35.56 6.30 4.33
N ASN A 609 36.55 5.42 4.19
CA ASN A 609 37.73 5.63 3.32
C ASN A 609 37.66 4.93 1.96
N SER A 610 36.56 4.24 1.68
CA SER A 610 36.26 3.71 0.36
C SER A 610 35.46 4.72 -0.49
N ASN A 611 35.09 4.34 -1.71
CA ASN A 611 34.17 5.12 -2.55
C ASN A 611 32.74 5.19 -1.99
N HIS A 612 32.45 4.52 -0.86
CA HIS A 612 31.09 4.41 -0.38
C HIS A 612 30.42 5.75 -0.09
N ILE A 613 31.12 6.74 0.47
CA ILE A 613 30.54 8.08 0.72
C ILE A 613 30.23 8.82 -0.59
N VAL A 614 31.03 8.60 -1.64
CA VAL A 614 30.78 9.16 -2.97
C VAL A 614 29.51 8.54 -3.56
N ASP A 615 29.37 7.21 -3.50
CA ASP A 615 28.18 6.52 -3.99
C ASP A 615 26.92 6.92 -3.20
N ASP A 616 27.06 7.12 -1.88
CA ASP A 616 25.98 7.57 -0.98
C ASP A 616 25.43 8.94 -1.42
N LEU A 617 26.32 9.89 -1.71
CA LEU A 617 25.95 11.21 -2.23
C LEU A 617 25.37 11.12 -3.65
N ALA A 618 25.97 10.31 -4.52
CA ALA A 618 25.47 10.12 -5.88
C ALA A 618 24.05 9.54 -5.90
N TYR A 619 23.77 8.56 -5.04
CA TYR A 619 22.43 8.01 -4.87
C TYR A 619 21.45 9.06 -4.34
N TYR A 620 21.83 9.80 -3.29
CA TYR A 620 20.99 10.86 -2.71
C TYR A 620 20.64 11.92 -3.75
N ASP A 621 21.63 12.43 -4.47
CA ASP A 621 21.45 13.46 -5.50
C ASP A 621 20.59 12.94 -6.66
N LYS A 622 20.75 11.67 -7.05
CA LYS A 622 19.92 11.02 -8.05
C LYS A 622 18.44 11.00 -7.62
N ILE A 623 18.12 10.45 -6.45
CA ILE A 623 16.71 10.34 -6.02
C ILE A 623 16.06 11.72 -5.80
N VAL A 624 16.83 12.72 -5.36
CA VAL A 624 16.35 14.10 -5.30
C VAL A 624 16.00 14.59 -6.70
N SER A 625 16.92 14.45 -7.67
CA SER A 625 16.71 14.92 -9.04
C SER A 625 15.49 14.29 -9.72
N GLU A 626 15.23 13.01 -9.46
CA GLU A 626 14.10 12.26 -10.05
C GLU A 626 12.73 12.69 -9.49
N VAL A 627 12.69 13.23 -8.26
CA VAL A 627 11.45 13.42 -7.51
C VAL A 627 11.13 14.90 -7.25
N ASN A 628 12.14 15.78 -7.25
CA ASN A 628 12.05 17.17 -6.80
C ASN A 628 10.95 17.99 -7.53
N GLU A 629 10.85 17.90 -8.86
CA GLU A 629 9.79 18.59 -9.64
C GLU A 629 8.39 18.24 -9.12
N PHE A 630 8.16 16.97 -8.76
CA PHE A 630 6.85 16.51 -8.29
C PHE A 630 6.55 16.94 -6.86
N ILE A 631 7.57 17.02 -6.00
CA ILE A 631 7.41 17.59 -4.64
C ILE A 631 7.13 19.09 -4.73
N GLU A 632 7.80 19.82 -5.62
CA GLU A 632 7.55 21.25 -5.82
C GLU A 632 6.14 21.53 -6.33
N ALA A 633 5.63 20.67 -7.23
CA ALA A 633 4.27 20.73 -7.77
C ALA A 633 3.17 20.34 -6.77
N ASP A 634 3.53 19.68 -5.66
CA ASP A 634 2.58 19.29 -4.60
C ASP A 634 2.15 20.51 -3.79
N LEU A 635 0.91 20.98 -4.00
CA LEU A 635 0.36 22.11 -3.26
C LEU A 635 -0.27 21.73 -1.91
N GLN A 636 -0.33 20.43 -1.58
CA GLN A 636 -0.96 19.90 -0.38
C GLN A 636 0.04 19.56 0.74
N LYS A 637 1.34 19.51 0.42
CA LYS A 637 2.42 19.25 1.38
C LYS A 637 2.47 20.31 2.49
N VAL A 638 2.90 19.87 3.67
CA VAL A 638 2.96 20.72 4.88
C VAL A 638 4.05 21.80 4.82
N HIS A 639 5.18 21.53 4.16
CA HIS A 639 6.29 22.48 4.05
C HIS A 639 6.23 23.27 2.73
N SER A 640 6.45 24.57 2.79
CA SER A 640 6.69 25.38 1.58
C SER A 640 7.91 24.88 0.79
N ASN A 641 8.00 25.22 -0.50
CA ASN A 641 9.16 24.83 -1.33
C ASN A 641 10.48 25.31 -0.72
N THR A 642 10.51 26.52 -0.14
CA THR A 642 11.69 27.04 0.57
C THR A 642 12.09 26.19 1.77
N GLN A 643 11.12 25.79 2.61
CA GLN A 643 11.39 24.90 3.75
C GLN A 643 11.84 23.52 3.29
N TYR A 644 11.19 22.96 2.27
CA TYR A 644 11.55 21.69 1.65
C TYR A 644 13.00 21.69 1.16
N HIS A 645 13.42 22.67 0.34
CA HIS A 645 14.80 22.76 -0.14
C HIS A 645 15.81 22.91 1.00
N LYS A 646 15.45 23.65 2.06
CA LYS A 646 16.30 23.76 3.25
C LYS A 646 16.46 22.40 3.94
N ILE A 647 15.39 21.62 4.10
CA ILE A 647 15.42 20.28 4.69
C ILE A 647 16.29 19.34 3.84
N VAL A 648 16.03 19.24 2.54
CA VAL A 648 16.76 18.37 1.60
C VAL A 648 18.24 18.74 1.54
N GLY A 649 18.55 20.04 1.41
CA GLY A 649 19.93 20.53 1.42
C GLY A 649 20.64 20.26 2.76
N ASN A 650 19.92 20.35 3.88
CA ASN A 650 20.49 20.04 5.20
C ASN A 650 20.78 18.54 5.37
N ILE A 651 19.89 17.64 4.90
CA ILE A 651 20.14 16.20 4.91
C ILE A 651 21.44 15.90 4.16
N ARG A 652 21.59 16.41 2.93
CA ARG A 652 22.80 16.23 2.13
C ARG A 652 24.06 16.73 2.85
N LYS A 653 23.99 17.92 3.45
CA LYS A 653 25.09 18.48 4.26
C LYS A 653 25.41 17.61 5.47
N THR A 654 24.41 17.06 6.15
CA THR A 654 24.58 16.18 7.30
C THR A 654 25.31 14.89 6.92
N ILE A 655 25.03 14.30 5.75
CA ILE A 655 25.77 13.13 5.24
C ILE A 655 27.28 13.41 5.19
N VAL A 656 27.67 14.54 4.59
CA VAL A 656 29.07 14.94 4.46
C VAL A 656 29.68 15.25 5.83
N ASN A 657 28.98 16.03 6.64
CA ASN A 657 29.48 16.45 7.95
C ASN A 657 29.68 15.26 8.89
N ASN A 658 28.75 14.30 8.90
CA ASN A 658 28.87 13.09 9.71
C ASN A 658 30.05 12.23 9.24
N ALA A 659 30.22 12.04 7.93
CA ALA A 659 31.36 11.28 7.41
C ALA A 659 32.71 11.92 7.80
N ASN A 660 32.82 13.25 7.71
CA ASN A 660 34.02 13.98 8.10
C ASN A 660 34.27 13.88 9.61
N TYR A 661 33.22 14.11 10.43
CA TYR A 661 33.30 13.99 11.87
C TYR A 661 33.75 12.59 12.33
N LEU A 662 33.15 11.55 11.75
CA LEU A 662 33.50 10.16 12.08
C LEU A 662 34.94 9.82 11.66
N LYS A 663 35.44 10.40 10.56
CA LYS A 663 36.86 10.25 10.18
C LYS A 663 37.77 10.93 11.20
N GLU A 664 37.45 12.17 11.56
CA GLU A 664 38.19 12.96 12.54
C GLU A 664 38.30 12.22 13.87
N ILE A 665 37.17 11.87 14.49
CA ILE A 665 37.14 11.24 15.81
C ILE A 665 37.78 9.84 15.86
N LEU A 666 37.75 9.08 14.75
CA LEU A 666 38.47 7.80 14.66
C LEU A 666 39.97 7.99 14.46
N SER A 667 40.40 9.08 13.81
CA SER A 667 41.81 9.39 13.58
C SER A 667 42.47 10.09 14.76
N GLU A 668 41.70 10.86 15.52
CA GLU A 668 42.16 11.66 16.63
C GLU A 668 42.15 10.89 17.96
N GLY A 669 42.93 11.38 18.92
CA GLY A 669 43.03 10.81 20.25
C GLY A 669 43.93 11.66 21.11
N GLU A 670 43.46 12.12 22.26
CA GLU A 670 44.28 12.86 23.20
C GLU A 670 45.22 11.87 23.90
N ILE A 671 46.51 11.96 23.58
CA ILE A 671 47.54 11.15 24.23
C ILE A 671 48.44 12.09 25.02
N GLN A 672 48.44 11.93 26.33
CA GLN A 672 49.32 12.63 27.24
C GLN A 672 50.28 11.63 27.84
N ALA A 673 51.55 12.00 27.96
CA ALA A 673 52.52 11.18 28.64
C ALA A 673 53.37 12.06 29.56
N THR A 674 53.54 11.66 30.81
CA THR A 674 54.25 12.44 31.84
C THR A 674 55.25 11.56 32.60
N LYS A 675 56.35 12.19 33.06
CA LYS A 675 57.37 11.54 33.90
C LYS A 675 57.20 11.96 35.35
N GLU A 676 57.02 11.00 36.25
CA GLU A 676 56.89 11.19 37.70
C GLU A 676 57.86 10.25 38.42
N GLY A 677 59.09 10.71 38.69
CA GLY A 677 60.15 9.88 39.27
C GLY A 677 60.58 8.74 38.34
N ARG A 678 60.32 7.49 38.72
CA ARG A 678 60.54 6.28 37.89
C ARG A 678 59.29 5.86 37.09
N ILE A 679 58.19 6.59 37.22
CA ILE A 679 56.93 6.25 36.57
C ILE A 679 56.76 7.11 35.33
N LEU A 680 56.54 6.46 34.19
CA LEU A 680 56.04 7.08 32.98
C LEU A 680 54.55 6.79 32.89
N LYS A 681 53.73 7.84 33.02
CA LYS A 681 52.27 7.74 32.97
C LYS A 681 51.80 8.15 31.58
N VAL A 682 51.13 7.25 30.87
CA VAL A 682 50.52 7.51 29.55
C VAL A 682 49.02 7.46 29.69
N THR A 683 48.34 8.56 29.40
CA THR A 683 46.89 8.65 29.34
C THR A 683 46.46 8.80 27.88
N ILE A 684 45.60 7.89 27.42
CA ILE A 684 45.01 7.90 26.08
C ILE A 684 43.51 8.10 26.23
N LYS A 685 42.96 9.13 25.59
CA LYS A 685 41.53 9.38 25.50
C LYS A 685 41.14 9.44 24.02
N SER A 686 40.54 8.37 23.51
CA SER A 686 40.18 8.23 22.09
C SER A 686 39.08 7.20 21.87
N GLU A 687 38.39 7.28 20.74
CA GLU A 687 37.53 6.20 20.21
C GLU A 687 38.35 5.04 19.63
N SER A 688 39.57 5.31 19.15
CA SER A 688 40.43 4.32 18.53
C SER A 688 41.47 3.77 19.50
N ASP A 689 41.80 2.51 19.31
CA ASP A 689 42.89 1.88 20.04
C ASP A 689 44.25 2.34 19.53
N TYR A 690 45.20 2.53 20.45
CA TYR A 690 46.58 2.87 20.12
C TYR A 690 47.54 1.81 20.65
N SER A 691 48.50 1.43 19.80
CA SER A 691 49.64 0.60 20.18
C SER A 691 50.92 1.43 20.15
N ILE A 692 51.87 1.16 21.05
CA ILE A 692 53.18 1.79 21.02
C ILE A 692 54.00 1.17 19.86
N LEU A 693 54.42 2.00 18.90
CA LEU A 693 55.28 1.60 17.78
C LEU A 693 56.76 1.70 18.11
N LYS A 694 57.14 2.77 18.80
CA LYS A 694 58.53 3.06 19.15
C LYS A 694 58.56 3.61 20.56
N PHE A 695 59.38 2.96 21.37
CA PHE A 695 59.80 3.41 22.68
C PHE A 695 61.31 3.67 22.59
N PRO A 696 61.77 4.93 22.69
CA PRO A 696 63.20 5.22 22.58
C PRO A 696 64.01 4.39 23.58
N CYS A 697 65.18 3.93 23.15
CA CYS A 697 66.15 3.13 23.91
C CYS A 697 65.80 1.65 24.20
N LEU A 698 64.68 1.14 23.69
CA LEU A 698 64.41 -0.31 23.66
C LEU A 698 64.56 -0.81 22.22
N ASN A 699 65.56 -1.65 21.95
CA ASN A 699 65.72 -2.28 20.64
C ASN A 699 64.74 -3.44 20.48
N LYS A 700 64.25 -3.64 19.24
CA LYS A 700 63.39 -4.76 18.86
C LYS A 700 64.16 -6.07 19.14
N GLY A 701 63.78 -6.79 20.21
CA GLY A 701 64.48 -8.00 20.68
C GLY A 701 64.63 -8.12 22.20
N GLN A 702 64.43 -7.04 22.98
CA GLN A 702 64.48 -7.07 24.45
C GLN A 702 63.11 -7.25 25.14
N LEU A 703 62.03 -7.45 24.37
CA LEU A 703 60.69 -7.76 24.87
C LEU A 703 60.29 -9.15 24.38
N THR A 704 60.39 -10.16 25.25
CA THR A 704 59.90 -11.53 25.00
C THR A 704 58.49 -11.72 25.56
N TYR A 705 57.57 -12.17 24.70
CA TYR A 705 56.19 -12.54 24.99
C TYR A 705 56.13 -14.06 25.19
N ASN A 706 55.42 -14.57 26.21
CA ASN A 706 55.26 -16.00 26.42
C ASN A 706 54.00 -16.33 27.23
N ASN A 707 53.25 -17.30 26.72
CA ASN A 707 51.89 -17.63 27.14
C ASN A 707 51.87 -18.99 27.86
N ASN A 708 51.68 -19.03 29.19
CA ASN A 708 51.22 -20.25 29.90
C ASN A 708 50.91 -20.05 31.40
N LEU A 709 49.67 -20.43 31.75
CA LEU A 709 49.18 -21.15 32.96
C LEU A 709 49.17 -20.49 34.36
N GLY A 710 47.94 -20.40 34.92
CA GLY A 710 47.45 -21.07 36.15
C GLY A 710 48.21 -20.96 37.49
N GLY A 711 47.49 -20.55 38.55
CA GLY A 711 47.86 -20.83 39.95
C GLY A 711 47.49 -19.72 40.95
N ASP A 712 46.80 -20.08 42.03
CA ASP A 712 46.27 -19.21 43.09
C ASP A 712 47.34 -18.51 43.96
N LEU A 713 47.00 -17.31 44.45
CA LEU A 713 47.76 -16.55 45.45
C LEU A 713 46.81 -15.94 46.49
N GLU A 714 47.00 -16.36 47.74
CA GLU A 714 46.41 -15.84 48.97
C GLU A 714 47.21 -14.66 49.56
N GLU A 715 46.45 -13.79 50.23
CA GLU A 715 46.83 -12.78 51.22
C GLU A 715 47.83 -11.67 50.85
N TYR A 716 47.30 -10.55 50.34
CA TYR A 716 47.42 -9.21 50.94
C TYR A 716 46.25 -8.33 50.46
N SER A 717 45.61 -7.64 51.39
CA SER A 717 44.47 -6.74 51.16
C SER A 717 44.87 -5.48 50.37
N ASN A 718 44.01 -5.13 49.41
CA ASN A 718 43.92 -3.92 48.57
C ASN A 718 44.61 -3.97 47.19
N PHE A 719 43.76 -4.40 46.24
CA PHE A 719 43.75 -4.24 44.77
C PHE A 719 44.60 -5.21 43.91
N LYS A 720 43.91 -6.26 43.43
CA LYS A 720 44.21 -7.02 42.20
C LYS A 720 43.60 -6.30 40.99
N ILE A 721 44.38 -6.05 39.93
CA ILE A 721 43.93 -6.16 38.53
C ILE A 721 45.09 -6.69 37.67
N TYR A 722 44.93 -7.89 37.10
CA TYR A 722 45.62 -8.33 35.88
C TYR A 722 44.78 -9.36 35.10
N ASN A 723 44.70 -9.19 33.77
CA ASN A 723 45.20 -10.18 32.78
C ASN A 723 45.60 -9.40 31.51
N VAL A 724 46.81 -9.48 30.94
CA VAL A 724 47.77 -10.60 30.77
C VAL A 724 47.17 -11.65 29.84
N GLU A 725 47.51 -11.61 28.56
CA GLU A 725 47.23 -12.78 27.70
C GLU A 725 48.48 -13.45 27.11
N ASP A 726 49.71 -12.94 27.31
CA ASP A 726 50.91 -13.77 27.03
C ASP A 726 52.26 -13.24 27.65
N LEU A 727 52.40 -13.00 28.97
CA LEU A 727 53.71 -12.55 29.52
C LEU A 727 54.41 -13.61 30.43
N PRO A 728 55.74 -13.87 30.24
CA PRO A 728 56.49 -14.84 31.04
C PRO A 728 56.92 -14.32 32.43
N VAL A 729 57.20 -15.29 33.31
CA VAL A 729 57.53 -15.22 34.75
C VAL A 729 58.83 -14.44 35.10
N PHE A 730 59.40 -13.61 34.21
CA PHE A 730 60.57 -12.79 34.55
C PHE A 730 60.46 -11.30 34.25
N TRP A 731 59.26 -10.70 34.21
CA TRP A 731 59.10 -9.23 34.14
C TRP A 731 57.87 -8.70 34.91
N SER A 732 57.50 -9.31 36.04
CA SER A 732 56.38 -8.87 36.90
C SER A 732 56.66 -7.58 37.71
N ASN A 733 57.80 -6.90 37.52
CA ASN A 733 58.22 -5.75 38.34
C ASN A 733 58.12 -4.37 37.67
N TYR A 734 57.59 -4.24 36.44
CA TYR A 734 57.80 -2.99 35.65
C TYR A 734 56.55 -2.34 35.01
N ILE A 735 55.34 -2.88 35.16
CA ILE A 735 54.14 -2.27 34.57
C ILE A 735 52.94 -2.43 35.52
N GLN A 736 52.34 -1.31 35.93
CA GLN A 736 51.08 -1.29 36.68
C GLN A 736 50.02 -0.59 35.84
N VAL A 737 48.91 -1.26 35.53
CA VAL A 737 47.85 -0.70 34.68
C VAL A 737 46.63 -0.38 35.52
N ASP A 738 46.40 0.91 35.77
CA ASP A 738 45.16 1.38 36.40
C ASP A 738 44.15 1.79 35.32
N LYS A 739 43.18 0.91 35.06
CA LYS A 739 42.03 1.25 34.21
C LYS A 739 40.95 1.91 35.06
N VAL A 740 40.81 3.22 34.93
CA VAL A 740 39.64 3.94 35.45
C VAL A 740 38.69 4.16 34.29
N TYR A 741 37.58 3.41 34.26
CA TYR A 741 36.47 3.70 33.35
C TYR A 741 35.80 4.98 33.84
N ASP A 742 35.92 6.07 33.08
CA ASP A 742 35.12 7.26 33.32
C ASP A 742 33.68 6.92 32.93
N SER A 743 32.85 6.66 33.95
CA SER A 743 31.47 6.27 33.79
C SER A 743 30.69 7.43 33.15
N TYR A 744 29.92 7.11 32.10
CA TYR A 744 29.02 7.98 31.33
C TYR A 744 29.66 8.75 30.15
N TYR A 745 29.50 8.17 28.95
CA TYR A 745 29.41 8.86 27.65
C TYR A 745 30.56 9.79 27.20
N SER A 746 31.78 9.59 27.69
CA SER A 746 32.97 10.29 27.19
C SER A 746 34.03 9.31 26.64
N LEU A 747 34.82 9.78 25.66
CA LEU A 747 35.93 9.05 25.02
C LEU A 747 36.67 8.14 26.02
N GLU A 748 36.91 6.87 25.66
CA GLU A 748 37.54 5.89 26.55
C GLU A 748 38.90 6.42 27.02
N LYS A 749 39.00 6.72 28.32
CA LYS A 749 40.24 7.14 28.96
C LYS A 749 40.96 5.92 29.51
N THR A 750 42.04 5.52 28.87
CA THR A 750 42.93 4.47 29.37
C THR A 750 44.21 5.09 29.91
N THR A 751 44.60 4.74 31.14
CA THR A 751 45.87 5.16 31.73
C THR A 751 46.80 3.95 31.89
N TYR A 752 48.04 4.10 31.47
CA TYR A 752 49.11 3.11 31.61
C TYR A 752 50.22 3.71 32.47
N ASN A 753 50.63 3.02 33.54
CA ASN A 753 51.80 3.41 34.32
C ASN A 753 52.93 2.42 34.03
N PHE A 754 54.00 2.91 33.40
CA PHE A 754 55.21 2.15 33.15
C PHE A 754 56.23 2.51 34.23
N ILE A 755 56.78 1.52 34.93
CA ILE A 755 57.89 1.74 35.87
C ILE A 755 59.16 1.46 35.08
N LEU A 756 60.02 2.47 34.95
CA LEU A 756 61.25 2.39 34.18
C LEU A 756 62.47 2.54 35.08
N ASP A 757 63.56 1.86 34.72
CA ASP A 757 64.86 2.13 35.34
C ASP A 757 65.28 3.59 35.08
N SER A 758 65.97 4.19 36.04
CA SER A 758 66.62 5.50 35.96
C SER A 758 67.39 5.76 34.67
N ASN A 759 68.11 4.75 34.15
CA ASN A 759 68.83 4.85 32.89
C ASN A 759 67.89 4.99 31.67
N LEU A 760 66.77 4.25 31.66
CA LEU A 760 65.74 4.34 30.61
C LEU A 760 64.97 5.66 30.72
N MET A 761 64.64 6.12 31.93
CA MET A 761 63.96 7.40 32.16
C MET A 761 64.70 8.60 31.55
N SER A 762 66.03 8.56 31.56
CA SER A 762 66.88 9.62 31.02
C SER A 762 66.82 9.77 29.49
N CYS A 763 66.39 8.73 28.77
CA CYS A 763 66.54 8.66 27.32
C CYS A 763 65.20 8.53 26.56
N VAL A 764 64.09 8.26 27.25
CA VAL A 764 62.74 8.33 26.67
C VAL A 764 62.31 9.79 26.59
N ASN A 765 62.47 10.44 25.43
CA ASN A 765 62.08 11.86 25.22
C ASN A 765 60.82 12.02 24.36
N GLU A 766 60.40 10.95 23.70
CA GLU A 766 59.18 10.88 22.89
C GLU A 766 58.62 9.45 22.91
N ILE A 767 57.35 9.27 22.58
CA ILE A 767 56.73 7.97 22.37
C ILE A 767 55.95 8.03 21.06
N VAL A 768 56.12 7.01 20.21
CA VAL A 768 55.40 6.92 18.95
C VAL A 768 54.28 5.88 19.08
N PHE A 769 53.06 6.30 18.81
CA PHE A 769 51.87 5.47 18.83
C PHE A 769 51.35 5.23 17.40
N LYS A 770 50.82 4.03 17.16
CA LYS A 770 49.99 3.70 15.99
C LYS A 770 48.54 3.67 16.42
N ASN A 771 47.69 4.35 15.69
CA ASN A 771 46.25 4.14 15.73
C ASN A 771 45.94 2.81 15.04
N ASN A 772 45.40 1.86 15.79
CA ASN A 772 45.13 0.49 15.32
C ASN A 772 43.90 0.39 14.40
N VAL A 773 43.08 1.44 14.34
CA VAL A 773 41.94 1.53 13.42
C VAL A 773 42.39 2.16 12.09
N THR A 774 43.03 3.33 12.16
CA THR A 774 43.34 4.13 10.96
C THR A 774 44.73 3.83 10.37
N GLY A 775 45.61 3.21 11.15
CA GLY A 775 47.02 3.05 10.83
C GLY A 775 47.87 4.31 11.02
N GLY A 776 47.25 5.45 11.37
CA GLY A 776 47.94 6.73 11.58
C GLY A 776 48.96 6.68 12.72
N VAL A 777 49.96 7.55 12.66
CA VAL A 777 51.06 7.62 13.64
C VAL A 777 50.98 8.93 14.42
N LYS A 778 51.10 8.85 15.75
CA LYS A 778 51.13 10.00 16.65
C LYS A 778 52.39 9.99 17.51
N VAL A 779 53.13 11.08 17.51
CA VAL A 779 54.34 11.26 18.33
C VAL A 779 53.99 12.16 19.51
N VAL A 780 54.28 11.71 20.72
CA VAL A 780 54.07 12.46 21.97
C VAL A 780 55.42 12.72 22.59
N LYS A 781 55.76 14.00 22.77
CA LYS A 781 56.98 14.42 23.48
C LYS A 781 56.71 14.46 24.99
N LEU A 782 57.70 14.05 25.78
CA LEU A 782 57.63 13.91 27.24
C LEU A 782 58.19 15.10 28.00
#